data_AF-A0AAV6CPV4-F1
#
_entry.id   AF-A0AAV6CPV4-F1
#
_cell.length_a   1.000
_cell.length_b   1.000
_cell.length_c   1.000
_cell.angle_alpha   90.00
_cell.angle_beta   90.00
_cell.angle_gamma   90.00
#
_symmetry.space_group_name_H-M   'P 1'
#
loop_
_entity.id
_entity.type
_entity.pdbx_description
1 polymer ?
#
loop_
_entity_poly.entity_id
_entity_poly.type
_entity_poly.pdbx_seq_one_letter_code
_entity_poly.pdbx_strand_id
1 'polypeptide(L)'
;MAALVAPLADDFEKRAMILGRAVPLAADEAAVLLVDVESDAPELLASLGARAHDVPVIALAATPPTEAALPSSWYACLRKPVTLPVLERALEQALDHARLRRESAATRRELEELNEIGIRLSAERDVETLLRLILSRAREITHSDAGSIYLVEEPEGEPRRLRFEISQNDSATIPLSGPGDTRPARVSVPISDESIAGHVALTGEIVHLDDAYVPPPGARYHINTGFDRHAGYRTKSMLVVPMKTPGEDVIGVLQLINCKRDPARRFASPEQIEAEALPYPERFKSLAASLASQAAVALQNSRLYESVRVLFEGFVSASVGAIEARDPTTSGHSFRVADLTVALAEAAHRAARGPLRDVRFSSDQIRELRYASLLHDFGKVGVREDVLVKAKKLPPVGLELIRQRSEILKRGLELKFLRKKLDALLRGSREGFQARADEWDAELATLLAEIDEHLKAVAAANEPTVLPAETAAGIRSIAGRAFVDHTGDGQTIITPDEADILSIPRGSLTRDEFKQIQSHVLYTYEFLKRIPWTKELREVPTIARSHHEKLDGSGYPEGRRGAEIPLQSRMMTVSDIFDALTASDRPYKAAVPVDRALDILDQERKAGAIDADILELFVELKPWELKPRELKPRELKPGELKPWTRPGGHRDG
;
A
#
# COMPACT_ATOMS: atom_id res chain seq x y z
N MET A 1 -18.24 -57.62 46.53
CA MET A 1 -17.66 -56.27 46.40
C MET A 1 -17.07 -55.68 47.68
N ALA A 2 -17.84 -55.35 48.71
CA ALA A 2 -17.32 -54.63 49.89
C ALA A 2 -16.11 -55.30 50.58
N ALA A 3 -16.11 -56.64 50.72
CA ALA A 3 -14.99 -57.40 51.30
C ALA A 3 -13.74 -57.46 50.41
N LEU A 4 -13.90 -57.37 49.08
CA LEU A 4 -12.80 -57.41 48.12
C LEU A 4 -12.08 -56.05 48.04
N VAL A 5 -12.84 -54.97 48.16
CA VAL A 5 -12.34 -53.60 48.03
C VAL A 5 -11.91 -53.03 49.38
N ALA A 6 -12.38 -53.54 50.52
CA ALA A 6 -12.01 -53.05 51.86
C ALA A 6 -10.49 -52.87 52.07
N PRO A 7 -9.60 -53.81 51.67
CA PRO A 7 -8.15 -53.66 51.82
C PRO A 7 -7.52 -52.52 51.02
N LEU A 8 -8.14 -52.07 49.92
CA LEU A 8 -7.61 -51.03 49.01
C LEU A 8 -7.74 -49.59 49.56
N ALA A 9 -8.02 -49.42 50.86
CA ALA A 9 -8.43 -48.10 51.40
C ALA A 9 -7.28 -47.11 51.51
N ASP A 10 -6.05 -47.62 51.63
CA ASP A 10 -4.87 -46.81 51.87
C ASP A 10 -4.30 -46.21 50.58
N ASP A 11 -4.56 -46.85 49.42
CA ASP A 11 -4.03 -46.43 48.10
C ASP A 11 -5.10 -45.83 47.17
N PHE A 12 -6.40 -45.99 47.48
CA PHE A 12 -7.50 -45.54 46.63
C PHE A 12 -8.63 -44.83 47.40
N GLU A 13 -9.05 -43.66 46.92
CA GLU A 13 -10.27 -43.01 47.38
C GLU A 13 -11.52 -43.70 46.78
N LYS A 14 -12.39 -44.22 47.63
CA LYS A 14 -13.58 -44.99 47.21
C LYS A 14 -14.82 -44.13 47.28
N ARG A 15 -15.45 -43.88 46.13
CA ARG A 15 -16.73 -43.16 46.04
C ARG A 15 -17.82 -44.14 45.60
N ALA A 16 -18.89 -44.29 46.40
CA ALA A 16 -20.05 -45.07 45.99
C ALA A 16 -20.82 -44.32 44.90
N MET A 17 -21.03 -44.96 43.74
CA MET A 17 -21.79 -44.35 42.65
C MET A 17 -23.29 -44.42 42.97
N ILE A 18 -23.95 -43.26 43.05
CA ILE A 18 -25.40 -43.17 43.23
C ILE A 18 -26.04 -43.03 41.85
N LEU A 19 -26.93 -43.98 41.51
CA LEU A 19 -27.71 -43.98 40.26
C LEU A 19 -28.41 -42.62 40.03
N GLY A 20 -28.09 -41.97 38.91
CA GLY A 20 -28.73 -40.71 38.48
C GLY A 20 -27.94 -39.42 38.72
N ARG A 21 -26.74 -39.47 39.34
CA ARG A 21 -25.82 -38.33 39.45
C ARG A 21 -24.50 -38.62 38.75
N ALA A 22 -24.02 -37.66 37.94
CA ALA A 22 -22.65 -37.69 37.45
C ALA A 22 -21.68 -37.59 38.64
N VAL A 23 -20.59 -38.35 38.63
CA VAL A 23 -19.51 -38.18 39.60
C VAL A 23 -18.74 -36.92 39.19
N PRO A 24 -18.76 -35.84 40.00
CA PRO A 24 -17.94 -34.68 39.70
C PRO A 24 -16.48 -35.08 39.90
N LEU A 25 -15.72 -35.15 38.81
CA LEU A 25 -14.28 -35.31 38.84
C LEU A 25 -13.66 -33.93 38.67
N ALA A 26 -12.65 -33.60 39.47
CA ALA A 26 -11.82 -32.44 39.20
C ALA A 26 -11.07 -32.61 37.86
N ALA A 27 -10.58 -31.51 37.27
CA ALA A 27 -9.92 -31.54 35.96
C ALA A 27 -8.67 -32.43 35.91
N ASP A 28 -8.08 -32.73 37.07
CA ASP A 28 -6.88 -33.53 37.31
C ASP A 28 -7.15 -34.91 37.95
N GLU A 29 -8.39 -35.23 38.34
CA GLU A 29 -8.75 -36.51 38.96
C GLU A 29 -9.05 -37.58 37.90
N ALA A 30 -8.24 -38.64 37.83
CA ALA A 30 -8.57 -39.87 37.10
C ALA A 30 -9.41 -40.81 37.96
N ALA A 31 -10.36 -41.53 37.35
CA ALA A 31 -11.21 -42.48 38.06
C ALA A 31 -11.33 -43.79 37.27
N VAL A 32 -11.67 -44.87 37.97
CA VAL A 32 -12.02 -46.18 37.40
C VAL A 32 -13.32 -46.63 38.05
N LEU A 33 -14.23 -47.20 37.26
CA LEU A 33 -15.44 -47.82 37.76
C LEU A 33 -15.23 -49.32 37.91
N LEU A 34 -15.41 -49.83 39.13
CA LEU A 34 -15.35 -51.26 39.41
C LEU A 34 -16.78 -51.80 39.56
N VAL A 35 -17.14 -52.80 38.75
CA VAL A 35 -18.51 -53.30 38.63
C VAL A 35 -18.51 -54.82 38.76
N ASP A 36 -19.51 -55.36 39.45
CA ASP A 36 -19.74 -56.78 39.66
C ASP A 36 -20.91 -57.24 38.79
N VAL A 37 -20.63 -58.02 37.73
CA VAL A 37 -21.61 -58.32 36.67
C VAL A 37 -22.81 -59.12 37.20
N GLU A 38 -22.61 -59.98 38.20
CA GLU A 38 -23.67 -60.80 38.78
C GLU A 38 -24.40 -60.13 39.94
N SER A 39 -23.78 -59.15 40.62
CA SER A 39 -24.36 -58.50 41.80
C SER A 39 -24.96 -57.12 41.49
N ASP A 40 -24.52 -56.46 40.44
CA ASP A 40 -24.99 -55.14 40.04
C ASP A 40 -26.15 -55.22 39.02
N ALA A 41 -27.06 -54.25 39.06
CA ALA A 41 -28.29 -54.28 38.26
C ALA A 41 -28.00 -54.30 36.73
N PRO A 42 -28.70 -55.12 35.93
CA PRO A 42 -28.52 -55.18 34.47
C PRO A 42 -28.71 -53.82 33.77
N GLU A 43 -29.60 -52.98 34.30
CA GLU A 43 -29.85 -51.61 33.84
C GLU A 43 -28.65 -50.68 34.09
N LEU A 44 -27.90 -50.90 35.17
CA LEU A 44 -26.66 -50.18 35.47
C LEU A 44 -25.62 -50.51 34.39
N LEU A 45 -25.38 -51.80 34.14
CA LEU A 45 -24.43 -52.32 33.16
C LEU A 45 -24.71 -51.82 31.74
N ALA A 46 -25.99 -51.79 31.33
CA ALA A 46 -26.41 -51.27 30.03
C ALA A 46 -26.24 -49.74 29.90
N SER A 47 -26.27 -49.01 31.02
CA SER A 47 -26.19 -47.55 31.04
C SER A 47 -24.79 -46.97 31.19
N LEU A 48 -23.81 -47.78 31.62
CA LEU A 48 -22.42 -47.36 31.81
C LEU A 48 -21.79 -46.84 30.51
N GLY A 49 -22.08 -47.46 29.37
CA GLY A 49 -21.50 -47.04 28.08
C GLY A 49 -21.88 -45.62 27.64
N ALA A 50 -23.07 -45.13 28.02
CA ALA A 50 -23.55 -43.79 27.68
C ALA A 50 -23.26 -42.75 28.78
N ARG A 51 -23.00 -43.18 30.02
CA ARG A 51 -22.91 -42.29 31.20
C ARG A 51 -21.50 -42.19 31.80
N ALA A 52 -20.59 -43.10 31.46
CA ALA A 52 -19.26 -43.16 32.05
C ALA A 52 -18.23 -42.23 31.39
N HIS A 53 -18.63 -41.25 30.56
CA HIS A 53 -17.78 -40.19 29.95
C HIS A 53 -16.28 -40.26 30.31
N ASP A 54 -15.51 -41.02 29.52
CA ASP A 54 -14.05 -41.17 29.64
C ASP A 54 -13.51 -41.80 30.94
N VAL A 55 -14.33 -42.55 31.67
CA VAL A 55 -13.96 -43.31 32.87
C VAL A 55 -13.92 -44.81 32.53
N PRO A 56 -12.76 -45.47 32.56
CA PRO A 56 -12.64 -46.90 32.27
C PRO A 56 -13.39 -47.77 33.29
N VAL A 57 -13.99 -48.85 32.80
CA VAL A 57 -14.73 -49.82 33.61
C VAL A 57 -13.95 -51.13 33.74
N ILE A 58 -13.75 -51.60 34.97
CA ILE A 58 -13.28 -52.95 35.28
C ILE A 58 -14.47 -53.76 35.76
N ALA A 59 -14.80 -54.82 35.03
CA ALA A 59 -15.88 -55.73 35.38
C ALA A 59 -15.35 -56.99 36.08
N LEU A 60 -16.10 -57.50 37.06
CA LEU A 60 -15.83 -58.77 37.72
C LEU A 60 -16.94 -59.77 37.36
N ALA A 61 -16.57 -60.89 36.72
CA ALA A 61 -17.53 -61.91 36.27
C ALA A 61 -17.05 -63.34 36.58
N ALA A 62 -17.96 -64.27 36.83
CA ALA A 62 -17.66 -65.70 37.02
C ALA A 62 -17.17 -66.36 35.72
N THR A 63 -17.74 -65.93 34.59
CA THR A 63 -17.37 -66.33 33.22
C THR A 63 -17.11 -65.08 32.39
N PRO A 64 -15.87 -64.57 32.35
CA PRO A 64 -15.57 -63.39 31.54
C PRO A 64 -15.81 -63.69 30.06
N PRO A 65 -16.40 -62.74 29.30
CA PRO A 65 -16.52 -62.84 27.86
C PRO A 65 -15.13 -62.90 27.21
N THR A 66 -15.04 -63.46 26.00
CA THR A 66 -13.82 -63.37 25.20
C THR A 66 -13.47 -61.91 24.91
N GLU A 67 -12.18 -61.61 24.74
CA GLU A 67 -11.69 -60.24 24.55
C GLU A 67 -12.36 -59.50 23.38
N ALA A 68 -12.75 -60.24 22.33
CA ALA A 68 -13.50 -59.74 21.17
C ALA A 68 -14.98 -59.41 21.45
N ALA A 69 -15.53 -59.83 22.58
CA ALA A 69 -16.92 -59.65 22.99
C ALA A 69 -17.08 -58.67 24.16
N LEU A 70 -16.01 -57.98 24.57
CA LEU A 70 -16.07 -56.95 25.60
C LEU A 70 -16.77 -55.69 25.07
N PRO A 71 -17.69 -55.08 25.84
CA PRO A 71 -18.23 -53.77 25.50
C PRO A 71 -17.11 -52.73 25.34
N SER A 72 -17.25 -51.80 24.39
CA SER A 72 -16.24 -50.76 24.11
C SER A 72 -15.98 -49.81 25.29
N SER A 73 -16.84 -49.80 26.29
CA SER A 73 -16.70 -49.03 27.54
C SER A 73 -15.90 -49.76 28.62
N TRP A 74 -15.61 -51.05 28.46
CA TRP A 74 -14.89 -51.85 29.45
C TRP A 74 -13.40 -51.87 29.14
N TYR A 75 -12.60 -51.51 30.14
CA TYR A 75 -11.15 -51.60 30.09
C TYR A 75 -10.68 -53.04 30.27
N ALA A 76 -11.26 -53.77 31.23
CA ALA A 76 -10.94 -55.17 31.50
C ALA A 76 -12.12 -55.91 32.15
N CYS A 77 -12.15 -57.24 32.00
CA CYS A 77 -13.05 -58.12 32.75
C CYS A 77 -12.24 -59.20 33.47
N LEU A 78 -12.27 -59.20 34.80
CA LEU A 78 -11.53 -60.14 35.65
C LEU A 78 -12.42 -61.31 36.07
N ARG A 79 -11.85 -62.53 36.02
CA ARG A 79 -12.55 -63.76 36.43
C ARG A 79 -12.60 -63.90 37.95
N LYS A 80 -13.79 -64.16 38.50
CA LYS A 80 -13.93 -64.48 39.93
C LYS A 80 -13.51 -65.94 40.23
N PRO A 81 -12.86 -66.20 41.38
CA PRO A 81 -12.45 -65.24 42.42
C PRO A 81 -11.20 -64.46 42.00
N VAL A 82 -11.22 -63.14 42.22
CA VAL A 82 -10.07 -62.25 41.92
C VAL A 82 -9.20 -62.11 43.16
N THR A 83 -7.88 -62.21 42.99
CA THR A 83 -6.91 -61.94 44.06
C THR A 83 -6.61 -60.45 44.15
N LEU A 84 -6.27 -59.97 45.35
CA LEU A 84 -5.97 -58.56 45.61
C LEU A 84 -4.87 -58.00 44.67
N PRO A 85 -3.72 -58.68 44.44
CA PRO A 85 -2.67 -58.14 43.56
C PRO A 85 -3.10 -57.99 42.10
N VAL A 86 -4.01 -58.85 41.62
CA VAL A 86 -4.54 -58.76 40.24
C VAL A 86 -5.52 -57.60 40.11
N LEU A 87 -6.34 -57.36 41.15
CA LEU A 87 -7.26 -56.23 41.18
C LEU A 87 -6.51 -54.89 41.28
N GLU A 88 -5.51 -54.80 42.17
CA GLU A 88 -4.64 -53.62 42.31
C GLU A 88 -3.99 -53.26 40.98
N ARG A 89 -3.34 -54.25 40.34
CA ARG A 89 -2.67 -54.04 39.07
C ARG A 89 -3.62 -53.58 37.96
N ALA A 90 -4.82 -54.16 37.90
CA ALA A 90 -5.82 -53.77 36.91
C ALA A 90 -6.35 -52.34 37.16
N LEU A 91 -6.55 -51.96 38.42
CA LEU A 91 -6.97 -50.60 38.81
C LEU A 91 -5.90 -49.56 38.48
N GLU A 92 -4.63 -49.82 38.80
CA GLU A 92 -3.49 -48.96 38.44
C GLU A 92 -3.44 -48.73 36.93
N GLN A 93 -3.45 -49.81 36.14
CA GLN A 93 -3.36 -49.72 34.68
C GLN A 93 -4.56 -48.99 34.06
N ALA A 94 -5.76 -49.17 34.61
CA ALA A 94 -6.95 -48.47 34.16
C ALA A 94 -6.89 -46.97 34.51
N LEU A 95 -6.40 -46.60 35.71
CA LEU A 95 -6.18 -45.20 36.09
C LEU A 95 -5.14 -44.52 35.18
N ASP A 96 -4.01 -45.19 34.92
CA ASP A 96 -2.98 -44.69 34.00
C ASP A 96 -3.54 -44.50 32.59
N HIS A 97 -4.35 -45.45 32.10
CA HIS A 97 -5.00 -45.34 30.80
C HIS A 97 -5.98 -44.15 30.74
N ALA A 98 -6.79 -43.95 31.79
CA ALA A 98 -7.71 -42.81 31.89
C ALA A 98 -6.94 -41.48 31.87
N ARG A 99 -5.85 -41.40 32.64
CA ARG A 99 -4.98 -40.22 32.70
C ARG A 99 -4.37 -39.90 31.35
N LEU A 100 -3.74 -40.89 30.69
CA LEU A 100 -3.11 -40.72 29.38
C LEU A 100 -4.11 -40.33 28.29
N ARG A 101 -5.32 -40.91 28.29
CA ARG A 101 -6.37 -40.53 27.34
C ARG A 101 -6.83 -39.10 27.53
N ARG A 102 -7.01 -38.65 28.77
CA ARG A 102 -7.41 -37.28 29.08
C ARG A 102 -6.32 -36.29 28.70
N GLU A 103 -5.07 -36.59 29.04
CA GLU A 103 -3.92 -35.77 28.65
C GLU A 103 -3.83 -35.66 27.12
N SER A 104 -3.91 -36.80 26.41
CA SER A 104 -3.91 -36.83 24.94
C SER A 104 -5.08 -36.05 24.33
N ALA A 105 -6.29 -36.17 24.90
CA ALA A 105 -7.45 -35.42 24.44
C ALA A 105 -7.32 -33.92 24.68
N ALA A 106 -6.75 -33.51 25.82
CA ALA A 106 -6.48 -32.10 26.14
C ALA A 106 -5.42 -31.53 25.19
N THR A 107 -4.27 -32.18 25.04
CA THR A 107 -3.22 -31.77 24.10
C THR A 107 -3.72 -31.70 22.66
N ARG A 108 -4.58 -32.64 22.23
CA ARG A 108 -5.17 -32.59 20.88
C ARG A 108 -6.05 -31.36 20.69
N ARG A 109 -6.90 -31.02 21.66
CA ARG A 109 -7.73 -29.80 21.59
C ARG A 109 -6.86 -28.54 21.54
N GLU A 110 -5.81 -28.47 22.36
CA GLU A 110 -4.86 -27.35 22.37
C GLU A 110 -4.16 -27.19 21.01
N LEU A 111 -3.72 -28.28 20.39
CA LEU A 111 -3.11 -28.26 19.05
C LEU A 111 -4.11 -27.81 17.98
N GLU A 112 -5.36 -28.27 18.05
CA GLU A 112 -6.43 -27.85 17.16
C GLU A 112 -6.71 -26.34 17.29
N GLU A 113 -6.78 -25.83 18.51
CA GLU A 113 -6.96 -24.39 18.80
C GLU A 113 -5.77 -23.55 18.30
N LEU A 114 -4.53 -23.95 18.60
CA LEU A 114 -3.33 -23.25 18.12
C LEU A 114 -3.26 -23.23 16.59
N ASN A 115 -3.61 -24.34 15.93
CA ASN A 115 -3.60 -24.42 14.48
C ASN A 115 -4.69 -23.53 13.86
N GLU A 116 -5.90 -23.52 14.42
CA GLU A 116 -6.97 -22.63 13.97
C GLU A 116 -6.58 -21.15 14.13
N ILE A 117 -5.94 -20.80 15.25
CA ILE A 117 -5.42 -19.46 15.48
C ILE A 117 -4.35 -19.12 14.43
N GLY A 118 -3.35 -19.99 14.23
CA GLY A 118 -2.29 -19.78 13.24
C GLY A 118 -2.82 -19.55 11.81
N ILE A 119 -3.83 -20.31 11.39
CA ILE A 119 -4.49 -20.12 10.09
C ILE A 119 -5.13 -18.73 10.00
N ARG A 120 -5.86 -18.30 11.04
CA ARG A 120 -6.51 -16.98 11.05
C ARG A 120 -5.50 -15.83 11.10
N LEU A 121 -4.46 -15.96 11.91
CA LEU A 121 -3.38 -14.97 12.00
C LEU A 121 -2.64 -14.81 10.66
N SER A 122 -2.39 -15.89 9.94
CA SER A 122 -1.69 -15.83 8.64
C SER A 122 -2.53 -15.24 7.50
N ALA A 123 -3.86 -15.30 7.59
CA ALA A 123 -4.76 -14.75 6.60
C ALA A 123 -5.01 -13.23 6.79
N GLU A 124 -4.86 -12.73 8.02
CA GLU A 124 -5.08 -11.32 8.34
C GLU A 124 -3.89 -10.46 7.90
N ARG A 125 -4.18 -9.37 7.18
CA ARG A 125 -3.16 -8.46 6.65
C ARG A 125 -3.09 -7.16 7.42
N ASP A 126 -4.20 -6.74 8.02
CA ASP A 126 -4.27 -5.52 8.80
C ASP A 126 -3.63 -5.72 10.17
N VAL A 127 -2.58 -4.94 10.47
CA VAL A 127 -1.81 -5.06 11.71
C VAL A 127 -2.70 -4.83 12.94
N GLU A 128 -3.61 -3.86 12.90
CA GLU A 128 -4.46 -3.55 14.06
C GLU A 128 -5.43 -4.69 14.36
N THR A 129 -6.10 -5.20 13.33
CA THR A 129 -7.01 -6.35 13.42
C THR A 129 -6.26 -7.61 13.85
N LEU A 130 -5.06 -7.83 13.33
CA LEU A 130 -4.19 -8.94 13.71
C LEU A 130 -3.84 -8.87 15.21
N LEU A 131 -3.42 -7.71 15.72
CA LEU A 131 -3.06 -7.55 17.14
C LEU A 131 -4.27 -7.71 18.08
N ARG A 132 -5.44 -7.22 17.68
CA ARG A 132 -6.71 -7.47 18.39
C ARG A 132 -7.01 -8.97 18.45
N LEU A 133 -6.84 -9.68 17.34
CA LEU A 133 -7.08 -11.11 17.27
C LEU A 133 -6.09 -11.88 18.14
N ILE A 134 -4.78 -11.58 18.06
CA ILE A 134 -3.73 -12.19 18.89
C ILE A 134 -4.07 -12.04 20.37
N LEU A 135 -4.38 -10.81 20.81
CA LEU A 135 -4.63 -10.54 22.22
C LEU A 135 -5.90 -11.24 22.72
N SER A 136 -6.96 -11.26 21.90
CA SER A 136 -8.20 -11.97 22.25
C SER A 136 -7.94 -13.46 22.43
N ARG A 137 -7.25 -14.08 21.49
CA ARG A 137 -6.95 -15.52 21.51
C ARG A 137 -5.98 -15.90 22.63
N ALA A 138 -4.99 -15.05 22.90
CA ALA A 138 -4.09 -15.24 24.02
C ALA A 138 -4.85 -15.27 25.34
N ARG A 139 -5.76 -14.31 25.55
CA ARG A 139 -6.57 -14.25 26.77
C ARG A 139 -7.53 -15.42 26.89
N GLU A 140 -8.14 -15.84 25.78
CA GLU A 140 -9.04 -17.00 25.76
C GLU A 140 -8.30 -18.29 26.15
N ILE A 141 -7.14 -18.58 25.54
CA ILE A 141 -6.41 -19.85 25.77
C ILE A 141 -5.74 -19.91 27.15
N THR A 142 -5.36 -18.76 27.73
CA THR A 142 -4.75 -18.69 29.06
C THR A 142 -5.72 -18.28 30.16
N HIS A 143 -7.00 -18.17 29.84
CA HIS A 143 -8.07 -17.76 30.77
C HIS A 143 -7.79 -16.41 31.46
N SER A 144 -7.16 -15.47 30.75
CA SER A 144 -6.73 -14.20 31.33
C SER A 144 -7.84 -13.16 31.33
N ASP A 145 -8.06 -12.52 32.47
CA ASP A 145 -9.03 -11.44 32.61
C ASP A 145 -8.67 -10.21 31.77
N ALA A 146 -7.37 -9.93 31.66
CA ALA A 146 -6.88 -8.80 30.87
C ALA A 146 -5.57 -9.14 30.16
N GLY A 147 -5.21 -8.30 29.19
CA GLY A 147 -3.90 -8.36 28.57
C GLY A 147 -3.60 -7.14 27.72
N SER A 148 -2.33 -7.02 27.34
CA SER A 148 -1.79 -5.91 26.58
C SER A 148 -0.71 -6.40 25.61
N ILE A 149 -0.59 -5.73 24.46
CA ILE A 149 0.55 -5.91 23.55
C ILE A 149 1.35 -4.61 23.48
N TYR A 150 2.66 -4.76 23.64
CA TYR A 150 3.65 -3.73 23.42
C TYR A 150 4.48 -4.08 22.20
N LEU A 151 4.78 -3.11 21.35
CA LEU A 151 5.63 -3.29 20.18
C LEU A 151 6.93 -2.54 20.35
N VAL A 152 8.05 -3.13 19.92
CA VAL A 152 9.33 -2.43 19.88
C VAL A 152 9.28 -1.38 18.78
N GLU A 153 9.68 -0.16 19.13
CA GLU A 153 9.96 0.95 18.21
C GLU A 153 11.43 1.35 18.26
N GLU A 154 11.96 1.69 17.09
CA GLU A 154 13.35 2.14 16.91
C GLU A 154 13.34 3.48 16.15
N PRO A 155 13.18 4.60 16.86
CA PRO A 155 13.21 5.91 16.23
C PRO A 155 14.64 6.29 15.83
N GLU A 156 14.77 7.01 14.71
CA GLU A 156 16.09 7.41 14.19
C GLU A 156 16.81 8.33 15.17
N GLY A 157 17.98 7.90 15.67
CA GLY A 157 18.78 8.65 16.63
C GLY A 157 18.33 8.58 18.10
N GLU A 158 17.33 7.75 18.43
CA GLU A 158 16.81 7.57 19.80
C GLU A 158 16.92 6.10 20.25
N PRO A 159 16.99 5.82 21.57
CA PRO A 159 17.03 4.44 22.06
C PRO A 159 15.73 3.68 21.78
N ARG A 160 15.86 2.35 21.59
CA ARG A 160 14.73 1.44 21.43
C ARG A 160 13.76 1.55 22.61
N ARG A 161 12.46 1.55 22.33
CA ARG A 161 11.40 1.66 23.34
C ARG A 161 10.23 0.76 23.00
N LEU A 162 9.44 0.42 24.01
CA LEU A 162 8.17 -0.28 23.85
C LEU A 162 7.05 0.75 23.68
N ARG A 163 6.32 0.68 22.56
CA ARG A 163 5.07 1.39 22.38
C ARG A 163 3.92 0.51 22.84
N PHE A 164 3.07 1.04 23.72
CA PHE A 164 1.80 0.40 24.04
C PHE A 164 0.87 0.46 22.82
N GLU A 165 0.44 -0.70 22.32
CA GLU A 165 -0.36 -0.77 21.09
C GLU A 165 -1.84 -1.01 21.38
N ILE A 166 -2.12 -2.03 22.20
CA ILE A 166 -3.49 -2.43 22.50
C ILE A 166 -3.59 -3.07 23.89
N SER A 167 -4.74 -2.90 24.54
CA SER A 167 -5.16 -3.69 25.69
C SER A 167 -6.61 -4.15 25.57
N GLN A 168 -6.93 -5.18 26.33
CA GLN A 168 -8.27 -5.70 26.52
C GLN A 168 -8.45 -6.12 27.98
N ASN A 169 -9.66 -5.94 28.51
CA ASN A 169 -9.99 -6.31 29.89
C ASN A 169 -11.48 -6.68 29.95
N ASP A 170 -11.83 -7.79 30.60
CA ASP A 170 -13.22 -8.22 30.76
C ASP A 170 -13.93 -7.52 31.94
N SER A 171 -13.17 -7.22 32.99
CA SER A 171 -13.69 -6.84 34.31
C SER A 171 -13.61 -5.35 34.61
N ALA A 172 -12.69 -4.62 33.98
CA ALA A 172 -12.57 -3.16 34.08
C ALA A 172 -12.86 -2.47 32.75
N THR A 173 -13.57 -1.35 32.80
CA THR A 173 -13.75 -0.49 31.63
C THR A 173 -12.48 0.35 31.45
N ILE A 174 -11.74 0.10 30.38
CA ILE A 174 -10.57 0.91 30.03
C ILE A 174 -11.11 2.23 29.45
N PRO A 175 -10.85 3.41 30.05
CA PRO A 175 -11.18 4.68 29.42
C PRO A 175 -10.29 4.85 28.19
N LEU A 176 -10.81 4.46 27.03
CA LEU A 176 -10.19 4.73 25.73
C LEU A 176 -10.48 6.18 25.35
N SER A 177 -9.76 7.10 25.99
CA SER A 177 -9.66 8.53 25.62
C SER A 177 -10.92 9.38 25.79
N GLY A 178 -10.72 10.70 25.92
CA GLY A 178 -11.81 11.68 26.02
C GLY A 178 -12.66 11.76 24.74
N PRO A 179 -13.83 12.43 24.80
CA PRO A 179 -14.73 12.54 23.65
C PRO A 179 -14.04 13.29 22.51
N GLY A 180 -13.73 12.59 21.42
CA GLY A 180 -13.22 13.18 20.17
C GLY A 180 -11.86 12.68 19.68
N ASP A 181 -11.14 11.84 20.43
CA ASP A 181 -9.84 11.30 20.01
C ASP A 181 -9.76 9.78 20.19
N THR A 182 -9.74 9.02 19.10
CA THR A 182 -9.84 7.54 19.08
C THR A 182 -8.52 6.81 19.35
N ARG A 183 -7.60 7.36 20.15
CA ARG A 183 -6.36 6.68 20.53
C ARG A 183 -6.01 6.95 21.99
N PRO A 184 -5.69 5.95 22.82
CA PRO A 184 -5.04 6.21 24.10
C PRO A 184 -3.77 7.03 23.83
N ALA A 185 -3.47 8.02 24.68
CA ALA A 185 -2.25 8.79 24.57
C ALA A 185 -1.06 7.82 24.36
N ARG A 186 -0.20 8.11 23.39
CA ARG A 186 0.93 7.25 22.98
C ARG A 186 1.92 7.07 24.14
N VAL A 187 1.64 6.14 25.05
CA VAL A 187 2.52 5.83 26.19
C VAL A 187 3.61 4.89 25.70
N SER A 188 4.84 5.39 25.72
CA SER A 188 6.04 4.58 25.49
C SER A 188 6.69 4.21 26.83
N VAL A 189 7.20 2.99 26.90
CA VAL A 189 7.95 2.46 28.04
C VAL A 189 9.40 2.20 27.59
N PRO A 190 10.42 2.65 28.33
CA PRO A 190 11.81 2.30 28.02
C PRO A 190 12.03 0.78 28.03
N ILE A 191 12.88 0.27 27.13
CA ILE A 191 13.39 -1.10 27.23
C ILE A 191 14.48 -1.09 28.29
N SER A 192 14.09 -1.36 29.53
CA SER A 192 14.95 -1.38 30.71
C SER A 192 14.43 -2.40 31.72
N ASP A 193 15.28 -2.73 32.68
CA ASP A 193 14.93 -3.58 33.82
C ASP A 193 13.94 -2.95 34.81
N GLU A 194 13.46 -1.72 34.58
CA GLU A 194 12.58 -1.02 35.53
C GLU A 194 11.13 -1.46 35.43
N SER A 195 10.67 -1.84 34.23
CA SER A 195 9.31 -2.31 33.98
C SER A 195 9.31 -3.78 33.60
N ILE A 196 8.25 -4.51 33.96
CA ILE A 196 8.15 -5.95 33.65
C ILE A 196 8.20 -6.19 32.12
N ALA A 197 7.44 -5.40 31.35
CA ALA A 197 7.46 -5.49 29.90
C ALA A 197 8.82 -5.09 29.30
N GLY A 198 9.46 -4.04 29.84
CA GLY A 198 10.80 -3.61 29.42
C GLY A 198 11.87 -4.67 29.68
N HIS A 199 11.81 -5.34 30.84
CA HIS A 199 12.72 -6.42 31.20
C HIS A 199 12.58 -7.60 30.24
N VAL A 200 11.34 -8.04 29.96
CA VAL A 200 11.07 -9.13 29.00
C VAL A 200 11.53 -8.77 27.59
N ALA A 201 11.37 -7.50 27.17
CA ALA A 201 11.87 -7.04 25.89
C ALA A 201 13.41 -7.00 25.82
N LEU A 202 14.07 -6.72 26.95
CA LEU A 202 15.52 -6.64 27.06
C LEU A 202 16.18 -8.02 27.11
N THR A 203 15.63 -8.95 27.90
CA THR A 203 16.22 -10.28 28.12
C THR A 203 15.72 -11.31 27.12
N GLY A 204 14.50 -11.14 26.60
CA GLY A 204 13.82 -12.16 25.81
C GLY A 204 13.42 -13.39 26.64
N GLU A 205 13.36 -13.27 27.96
CA GLU A 205 12.93 -14.33 28.87
C GLU A 205 11.49 -14.10 29.34
N ILE A 206 10.77 -15.19 29.62
CA ILE A 206 9.39 -15.13 30.12
C ILE A 206 9.41 -14.73 31.60
N VAL A 207 8.60 -13.73 31.97
CA VAL A 207 8.35 -13.40 33.38
C VAL A 207 6.98 -13.92 33.79
N HIS A 208 6.96 -14.72 34.85
CA HIS A 208 5.74 -15.20 35.50
C HIS A 208 5.75 -14.77 36.96
N LEU A 209 4.69 -14.08 37.37
CA LEU A 209 4.48 -13.59 38.73
C LEU A 209 3.16 -14.14 39.25
N ASP A 210 3.21 -14.77 40.42
CA ASP A 210 2.00 -15.19 41.14
C ASP A 210 1.28 -13.97 41.73
N ASP A 211 2.06 -12.97 42.15
CA ASP A 211 1.59 -11.66 42.54
C ASP A 211 2.53 -10.57 42.02
N ALA A 212 2.01 -9.72 41.12
CA ALA A 212 2.77 -8.64 40.49
C ALA A 212 3.21 -7.53 41.47
N TYR A 213 2.59 -7.45 42.66
CA TYR A 213 3.00 -6.53 43.72
C TYR A 213 4.13 -7.11 44.59
N VAL A 214 4.43 -8.40 44.46
CA VAL A 214 5.46 -9.11 45.21
C VAL A 214 6.43 -9.78 44.22
N PRO A 215 7.26 -9.00 43.50
CA PRO A 215 8.25 -9.56 42.59
C PRO A 215 9.31 -10.38 43.36
N PRO A 216 9.98 -11.33 42.70
CA PRO A 216 10.97 -12.19 43.35
C PRO A 216 12.14 -11.37 43.93
N PRO A 217 12.77 -11.85 45.02
CA PRO A 217 13.88 -11.13 45.66
C PRO A 217 15.01 -10.80 44.67
N GLY A 218 15.39 -9.52 44.60
CA GLY A 218 16.43 -9.04 43.67
C GLY A 218 15.93 -8.65 42.27
N ALA A 219 14.63 -8.79 41.99
CA ALA A 219 14.04 -8.25 40.77
C ALA A 219 14.20 -6.72 40.72
N ARG A 220 14.64 -6.22 39.56
CA ARG A 220 14.82 -4.77 39.30
C ARG A 220 13.56 -4.12 38.73
N TYR A 221 12.63 -4.94 38.23
CA TYR A 221 11.38 -4.49 37.65
C TYR A 221 10.28 -4.37 38.71
N HIS A 222 9.35 -3.46 38.47
CA HIS A 222 8.17 -3.29 39.32
C HIS A 222 6.91 -3.09 38.47
N ILE A 223 5.75 -3.39 39.05
CA ILE A 223 4.46 -3.09 38.43
C ILE A 223 4.18 -1.58 38.45
N ASN A 224 3.65 -1.06 37.34
CA ASN A 224 3.04 0.27 37.32
C ASN A 224 1.65 0.21 37.96
N THR A 225 1.55 0.69 39.20
CA THR A 225 0.31 0.72 39.99
C THR A 225 -0.67 1.85 39.62
N GLY A 226 -0.31 2.71 38.65
CA GLY A 226 -1.14 3.83 38.22
C GLY A 226 -2.47 3.41 37.61
N PHE A 227 -2.46 2.36 36.78
CA PHE A 227 -3.68 1.81 36.20
C PHE A 227 -4.62 1.22 37.27
N ASP A 228 -4.09 0.37 38.14
CA ASP A 228 -4.85 -0.26 39.24
C ASP A 228 -5.55 0.79 40.11
N ARG A 229 -4.84 1.87 40.49
CA ARG A 229 -5.42 2.98 41.25
C ARG A 229 -6.53 3.72 40.51
N HIS A 230 -6.38 3.95 39.21
CA HIS A 230 -7.31 4.77 38.44
C HIS A 230 -8.54 3.98 37.99
N ALA A 231 -8.36 2.71 37.62
CA ALA A 231 -9.41 1.84 37.10
C ALA A 231 -10.16 1.07 38.20
N GLY A 232 -9.72 1.19 39.48
CA GLY A 232 -10.27 0.38 40.57
C GLY A 232 -10.04 -1.11 40.30
N TYR A 233 -8.84 -1.47 39.86
CA TYR A 233 -8.46 -2.81 39.43
C TYR A 233 -7.30 -3.33 40.28
N ARG A 234 -7.12 -4.65 40.33
CA ARG A 234 -6.01 -5.30 41.03
C ARG A 234 -5.31 -6.25 40.07
N THR A 235 -4.03 -6.04 39.85
CA THR A 235 -3.19 -6.90 39.02
C THR A 235 -2.45 -7.87 39.92
N LYS A 236 -2.96 -9.10 40.04
CA LYS A 236 -2.39 -10.16 40.90
C LYS A 236 -1.46 -11.06 40.10
N SER A 237 -1.95 -12.11 39.46
CA SER A 237 -1.10 -12.99 38.65
C SER A 237 -0.76 -12.34 37.31
N MET A 238 0.49 -12.40 36.87
CA MET A 238 0.94 -11.85 35.60
C MET A 238 1.83 -12.84 34.84
N LEU A 239 1.57 -12.98 33.53
CA LEU A 239 2.39 -13.74 32.60
C LEU A 239 2.79 -12.82 31.45
N VAL A 240 4.09 -12.58 31.29
CA VAL A 240 4.63 -11.67 30.29
C VAL A 240 5.60 -12.43 29.42
N VAL A 241 5.26 -12.54 28.13
CA VAL A 241 6.00 -13.35 27.15
C VAL A 241 6.54 -12.47 26.02
N PRO A 242 7.77 -12.72 25.56
CA PRO A 242 8.34 -11.99 24.44
C PRO A 242 7.75 -12.49 23.12
N MET A 243 7.53 -11.56 22.19
CA MET A 243 7.17 -11.88 20.80
C MET A 243 8.47 -11.96 19.99
N LYS A 244 9.00 -13.16 19.85
CA LYS A 244 10.27 -13.44 19.17
C LYS A 244 10.09 -13.89 17.73
N THR A 245 10.90 -13.34 16.83
CA THR A 245 11.04 -13.81 15.46
C THR A 245 11.94 -15.05 15.39
N PRO A 246 11.99 -15.78 14.25
CA PRO A 246 12.93 -16.89 14.06
C PRO A 246 14.41 -16.50 14.19
N GLY A 247 14.74 -15.21 14.06
CA GLY A 247 16.09 -14.68 14.27
C GLY A 247 16.42 -14.36 15.75
N GLU A 248 15.57 -14.77 16.69
CA GLU A 248 15.62 -14.42 18.13
C GLU A 248 15.41 -12.93 18.46
N ASP A 249 15.10 -12.09 17.46
CA ASP A 249 14.77 -10.68 17.71
C ASP A 249 13.41 -10.54 18.39
N VAL A 250 13.37 -9.83 19.52
CA VAL A 250 12.14 -9.45 20.21
C VAL A 250 11.54 -8.23 19.51
N ILE A 251 10.36 -8.41 18.90
CA ILE A 251 9.64 -7.34 18.18
C ILE A 251 8.47 -6.76 18.97
N GLY A 252 8.17 -7.35 20.12
CA GLY A 252 7.10 -6.94 21.02
C GLY A 252 7.02 -7.82 22.26
N VAL A 253 6.05 -7.51 23.12
CA VAL A 253 5.79 -8.21 24.37
C VAL A 253 4.29 -8.37 24.53
N LEU A 254 3.86 -9.58 24.85
CA LEU A 254 2.48 -9.92 25.19
C LEU A 254 2.38 -10.09 26.71
N GLN A 255 1.55 -9.26 27.33
CA GLN A 255 1.29 -9.28 28.76
C GLN A 255 -0.12 -9.80 29.02
N LEU A 256 -0.24 -10.78 29.91
CA LEU A 256 -1.48 -11.42 30.31
C LEU A 256 -1.65 -11.29 31.83
N ILE A 257 -2.85 -10.94 32.27
CA ILE A 257 -3.13 -10.52 33.65
C ILE A 257 -4.34 -11.26 34.20
N ASN A 258 -4.21 -11.71 35.45
CA ASN A 258 -5.22 -12.39 36.26
C ASN A 258 -5.79 -13.65 35.60
N CYS A 259 -5.17 -14.80 35.82
CA CYS A 259 -5.69 -16.08 35.37
C CYS A 259 -6.97 -16.43 36.14
N LYS A 260 -8.02 -16.78 35.40
CA LYS A 260 -9.34 -17.11 35.94
C LYS A 260 -9.54 -18.62 36.01
N ARG A 261 -10.21 -19.07 37.06
CA ARG A 261 -10.67 -20.47 37.15
C ARG A 261 -11.73 -20.78 36.09
N ASP A 262 -12.66 -19.84 35.90
CA ASP A 262 -13.70 -19.88 34.88
C ASP A 262 -13.45 -18.74 33.87
N PRO A 263 -13.16 -19.05 32.58
CA PRO A 263 -12.93 -18.05 31.54
C PRO A 263 -14.08 -17.06 31.36
N ALA A 264 -15.33 -17.47 31.58
CA ALA A 264 -16.50 -16.64 31.35
C ALA A 264 -16.77 -15.66 32.49
N ARG A 265 -16.18 -15.91 33.67
CA ARG A 265 -16.42 -15.09 34.85
C ARG A 265 -15.70 -13.75 34.74
N ARG A 266 -16.35 -12.70 35.24
CA ARG A 266 -15.80 -11.35 35.41
C ARG A 266 -15.64 -11.05 36.90
N PHE A 267 -14.60 -10.34 37.26
CA PHE A 267 -14.39 -9.84 38.62
C PHE A 267 -15.17 -8.54 38.81
N ALA A 268 -15.88 -8.43 39.94
CA ALA A 268 -16.67 -7.25 40.26
C ALA A 268 -15.90 -6.21 41.09
N SER A 269 -14.82 -6.63 41.77
CA SER A 269 -14.02 -5.74 42.61
C SER A 269 -12.56 -6.23 42.76
N PRO A 270 -11.63 -5.34 43.16
CA PRO A 270 -10.24 -5.69 43.50
C PRO A 270 -10.11 -6.81 44.53
N GLU A 271 -10.97 -6.83 45.55
CA GLU A 271 -10.95 -7.84 46.62
C GLU A 271 -11.32 -9.22 46.08
N GLN A 272 -12.23 -9.27 45.11
CA GLN A 272 -12.56 -10.52 44.44
C GLN A 272 -11.38 -11.03 43.61
N ILE A 273 -10.65 -10.15 42.91
CA ILE A 273 -9.44 -10.54 42.19
C ILE A 273 -8.40 -11.09 43.18
N GLU A 274 -8.22 -10.42 44.32
CA GLU A 274 -7.30 -10.87 45.38
C GLU A 274 -7.64 -12.28 45.85
N ALA A 275 -8.93 -12.60 46.04
CA ALA A 275 -9.37 -13.91 46.50
C ALA A 275 -9.34 -15.00 45.41
N GLU A 276 -9.67 -14.66 44.17
CA GLU A 276 -10.02 -15.64 43.13
C GLU A 276 -9.00 -15.75 41.98
N ALA A 277 -8.16 -14.75 41.74
CA ALA A 277 -7.15 -14.84 40.68
C ALA A 277 -6.06 -15.85 41.05
N LEU A 278 -5.73 -16.71 40.09
CA LEU A 278 -4.83 -17.85 40.24
C LEU A 278 -3.47 -17.57 39.60
N PRO A 279 -2.38 -18.17 40.12
CA PRO A 279 -1.13 -18.32 39.36
C PRO A 279 -1.36 -18.96 37.99
N TYR A 280 -0.58 -18.56 36.98
CA TYR A 280 -0.60 -19.21 35.67
C TYR A 280 0.04 -20.60 35.75
N PRO A 281 -0.68 -21.68 35.35
CA PRO A 281 -0.10 -23.01 35.20
C PRO A 281 1.04 -23.04 34.17
N GLU A 282 2.02 -23.94 34.33
CA GLU A 282 3.14 -24.11 33.38
C GLU A 282 2.68 -24.29 31.93
N ARG A 283 1.61 -25.08 31.71
CA ARG A 283 1.03 -25.27 30.37
C ARG A 283 0.63 -23.94 29.70
N PHE A 284 0.11 -22.97 30.44
CA PHE A 284 -0.30 -21.68 29.89
C PHE A 284 0.90 -20.82 29.51
N LYS A 285 2.05 -21.00 30.17
CA LYS A 285 3.31 -20.35 29.76
C LYS A 285 3.75 -20.83 28.39
N SER A 286 3.75 -22.16 28.17
CA SER A 286 4.12 -22.76 26.89
C SER A 286 3.16 -22.36 25.77
N LEU A 287 1.84 -22.36 26.02
CA LEU A 287 0.83 -21.93 25.04
C LEU A 287 0.98 -20.44 24.69
N ALA A 288 1.13 -19.57 25.70
CA ALA A 288 1.33 -18.14 25.49
C ALA A 288 2.61 -17.86 24.70
N ALA A 289 3.71 -18.55 24.99
CA ALA A 289 4.96 -18.42 24.26
C ALA A 289 4.83 -18.87 22.80
N SER A 290 4.16 -20.00 22.54
CA SER A 290 3.90 -20.49 21.19
C SER A 290 3.06 -19.49 20.38
N LEU A 291 1.97 -19.00 20.97
CA LEU A 291 1.11 -17.99 20.33
C LEU A 291 1.86 -16.67 20.10
N ALA A 292 2.64 -16.20 21.07
CA ALA A 292 3.44 -14.99 20.94
C ALA A 292 4.48 -15.09 19.81
N SER A 293 5.08 -16.26 19.60
CA SER A 293 5.99 -16.51 18.47
C SER A 293 5.25 -16.55 17.13
N GLN A 294 4.11 -17.23 17.02
CA GLN A 294 3.29 -17.22 15.80
C GLN A 294 2.81 -15.81 15.44
N ALA A 295 2.36 -15.07 16.45
CA ALA A 295 1.99 -13.67 16.35
C ALA A 295 3.17 -12.79 15.90
N ALA A 296 4.37 -13.05 16.41
CA ALA A 296 5.57 -12.33 15.99
C ALA A 296 5.88 -12.55 14.50
N VAL A 297 5.80 -13.78 14.03
CA VAL A 297 6.00 -14.13 12.60
C VAL A 297 4.94 -13.45 11.72
N ALA A 298 3.67 -13.53 12.09
CA ALA A 298 2.58 -12.89 11.34
C ALA A 298 2.76 -11.36 11.26
N LEU A 299 3.14 -10.74 12.37
CA LEU A 299 3.40 -9.30 12.43
C LEU A 299 4.63 -8.90 11.59
N GLN A 300 5.71 -9.68 11.65
CA GLN A 300 6.91 -9.46 10.85
C GLN A 300 6.60 -9.56 9.35
N ASN A 301 5.81 -10.56 8.94
CA ASN A 301 5.38 -10.71 7.55
C ASN A 301 4.55 -9.50 7.09
N SER A 302 3.55 -9.07 7.87
CA SER A 302 2.73 -7.90 7.54
C SER A 302 3.58 -6.63 7.42
N ARG A 303 4.52 -6.40 8.37
CA ARG A 303 5.49 -5.29 8.30
C ARG A 303 6.37 -5.36 7.06
N LEU A 304 6.88 -6.54 6.70
CA LEU A 304 7.71 -6.74 5.52
C LEU A 304 6.94 -6.41 4.24
N TYR A 305 5.70 -6.88 4.11
CA TYR A 305 4.82 -6.54 2.98
C TYR A 305 4.59 -5.04 2.87
N GLU A 306 4.31 -4.37 3.99
CA GLU A 306 4.16 -2.91 4.05
C GLU A 306 5.44 -2.18 3.67
N SER A 307 6.60 -2.60 4.18
CA SER A 307 7.90 -2.01 3.82
C SER A 307 8.20 -2.16 2.34
N VAL A 308 7.96 -3.33 1.74
CA VAL A 308 8.14 -3.55 0.29
C VAL A 308 7.21 -2.63 -0.49
N ARG A 309 5.95 -2.48 -0.08
CA ARG A 309 4.99 -1.57 -0.73
C ARG A 309 5.47 -0.12 -0.68
N VAL A 310 5.86 0.37 0.49
CA VAL A 310 6.35 1.76 0.68
C VAL A 310 7.62 2.01 -0.13
N LEU A 311 8.57 1.07 -0.13
CA LEU A 311 9.79 1.17 -0.93
C LEU A 311 9.48 1.25 -2.42
N PHE A 312 8.56 0.41 -2.91
CA PHE A 312 8.14 0.42 -4.30
C PHE A 312 7.44 1.74 -4.68
N GLU A 313 6.50 2.22 -3.86
CA GLU A 313 5.83 3.52 -4.08
C GLU A 313 6.80 4.69 -4.07
N GLY A 314 7.77 4.68 -3.15
CA GLY A 314 8.83 5.68 -3.07
C GLY A 314 9.71 5.66 -4.32
N PHE A 315 10.09 4.48 -4.81
CA PHE A 315 10.87 4.30 -6.02
C PHE A 315 10.11 4.81 -7.27
N VAL A 316 8.84 4.44 -7.42
CA VAL A 316 7.99 4.93 -8.51
C VAL A 316 7.88 6.46 -8.47
N SER A 317 7.56 7.02 -7.30
CA SER A 317 7.40 8.47 -7.14
C SER A 317 8.68 9.24 -7.43
N ALA A 318 9.83 8.76 -6.97
CA ALA A 318 11.13 9.36 -7.24
C ALA A 318 11.49 9.28 -8.74
N SER A 319 11.19 8.15 -9.38
CA SER A 319 11.46 7.93 -10.81
C SER A 319 10.62 8.87 -11.68
N VAL A 320 9.33 9.02 -11.37
CA VAL A 320 8.43 9.96 -12.05
C VAL A 320 8.93 11.39 -11.87
N GLY A 321 9.25 11.80 -10.65
CA GLY A 321 9.77 13.14 -10.37
C GLY A 321 11.08 13.45 -11.13
N ALA A 322 11.95 12.45 -11.31
CA ALA A 322 13.17 12.61 -12.10
C ALA A 322 12.91 12.78 -13.60
N ILE A 323 11.90 12.09 -14.16
CA ILE A 323 11.53 12.25 -15.57
C ILE A 323 10.84 13.58 -15.82
N GLU A 324 9.90 13.99 -14.95
CA GLU A 324 9.24 15.30 -15.05
C GLU A 324 10.23 16.46 -14.91
N ALA A 325 11.34 16.30 -14.18
CA ALA A 325 12.38 17.32 -14.09
C ALA A 325 13.07 17.63 -15.43
N ARG A 326 13.01 16.72 -16.43
CA ARG A 326 13.51 16.96 -17.79
C ARG A 326 12.54 17.76 -18.65
N ASP A 327 11.25 17.76 -18.32
CA ASP A 327 10.21 18.50 -19.02
C ASP A 327 9.56 19.49 -18.05
N PRO A 328 10.03 20.76 -18.03
CA PRO A 328 9.52 21.80 -17.14
C PRO A 328 8.00 22.02 -17.21
N THR A 329 7.32 21.53 -18.25
CA THR A 329 5.87 21.67 -18.45
C THR A 329 5.04 20.56 -17.81
N THR A 330 5.70 19.55 -17.23
CA THR A 330 5.06 18.34 -16.66
C THR A 330 5.25 18.20 -15.15
N SER A 331 5.77 19.21 -14.46
CA SER A 331 6.01 19.11 -13.01
C SER A 331 4.73 18.74 -12.22
N GLY A 332 4.73 17.58 -11.57
CA GLY A 332 3.59 17.10 -10.80
C GLY A 332 2.38 16.66 -11.63
N HIS A 333 2.50 16.63 -12.96
CA HIS A 333 1.43 16.26 -13.89
C HIS A 333 0.97 14.82 -13.67
N SER A 334 1.90 13.87 -13.65
CA SER A 334 1.58 12.44 -13.52
C SER A 334 0.90 12.14 -12.19
N PHE A 335 1.26 12.86 -11.12
CA PHE A 335 0.60 12.76 -9.82
C PHE A 335 -0.85 13.26 -9.87
N ARG A 336 -1.10 14.42 -10.49
CA ARG A 336 -2.45 14.96 -10.65
C ARG A 336 -3.31 14.07 -11.54
N VAL A 337 -2.78 13.60 -12.66
CA VAL A 337 -3.47 12.65 -13.54
C VAL A 337 -3.83 11.37 -12.78
N ALA A 338 -2.92 10.83 -11.97
CA ALA A 338 -3.20 9.66 -11.15
C ALA A 338 -4.31 9.91 -10.13
N ASP A 339 -4.28 11.05 -9.44
CA ASP A 339 -5.31 11.40 -8.45
C ASP A 339 -6.69 11.62 -9.11
N LEU A 340 -6.75 12.36 -10.22
CA LEU A 340 -7.98 12.56 -11.02
C LEU A 340 -8.55 11.23 -11.52
N THR A 341 -7.68 10.35 -12.04
CA THR A 341 -8.09 9.06 -12.61
C THR A 341 -8.58 8.09 -11.55
N VAL A 342 -7.93 8.05 -10.38
CA VAL A 342 -8.38 7.24 -9.24
C VAL A 342 -9.74 7.74 -8.74
N ALA A 343 -9.92 9.05 -8.59
CA ALA A 343 -11.21 9.63 -8.18
C ALA A 343 -12.35 9.21 -9.11
N LEU A 344 -12.07 9.25 -10.42
CA LEU A 344 -13.03 8.87 -11.46
C LEU A 344 -13.36 7.38 -11.39
N ALA A 345 -12.37 6.51 -11.21
CA ALA A 345 -12.58 5.08 -11.08
C ALA A 345 -13.36 4.71 -9.82
N GLU A 346 -13.08 5.37 -8.69
CA GLU A 346 -13.84 5.19 -7.46
C GLU A 346 -15.28 5.70 -7.57
N ALA A 347 -15.50 6.82 -8.25
CA ALA A 347 -16.85 7.32 -8.54
C ALA A 347 -17.62 6.33 -9.43
N ALA A 348 -16.97 5.78 -10.46
CA ALA A 348 -17.56 4.75 -11.31
C ALA A 348 -17.88 3.47 -10.52
N HIS A 349 -17.01 3.05 -9.60
CA HIS A 349 -17.26 1.92 -8.71
C HIS A 349 -18.49 2.11 -7.82
N ARG A 350 -18.72 3.34 -7.34
CA ARG A 350 -19.87 3.71 -6.50
C ARG A 350 -21.14 4.01 -7.28
N ALA A 351 -21.08 4.12 -8.61
CA ALA A 351 -22.23 4.46 -9.43
C ALA A 351 -23.34 3.40 -9.29
N ALA A 352 -24.51 3.81 -8.79
CA ALA A 352 -25.66 2.94 -8.61
C ALA A 352 -26.62 2.94 -9.82
N ARG A 353 -26.48 3.92 -10.73
CA ARG A 353 -27.35 4.16 -11.89
C ARG A 353 -26.50 4.62 -13.08
N GLY A 354 -27.09 4.59 -14.27
CA GLY A 354 -26.40 5.01 -15.49
C GLY A 354 -25.55 3.91 -16.14
N PRO A 355 -24.81 4.26 -17.21
CA PRO A 355 -24.04 3.31 -18.02
C PRO A 355 -22.87 2.65 -17.27
N LEU A 356 -22.34 3.31 -16.23
CA LEU A 356 -21.23 2.80 -15.41
C LEU A 356 -21.69 1.97 -14.19
N ARG A 357 -22.99 1.72 -14.02
CA ARG A 357 -23.53 1.04 -12.83
C ARG A 357 -22.98 -0.37 -12.58
N ASP A 358 -22.54 -1.04 -13.63
CA ASP A 358 -22.05 -2.42 -13.60
C ASP A 358 -20.52 -2.48 -13.48
N VAL A 359 -19.84 -1.33 -13.49
CA VAL A 359 -18.38 -1.22 -13.33
C VAL A 359 -18.01 -1.41 -11.87
N ARG A 360 -17.17 -2.41 -11.58
CA ARG A 360 -16.61 -2.64 -10.24
C ARG A 360 -15.11 -2.80 -10.33
N PHE A 361 -14.39 -2.07 -9.49
CA PHE A 361 -12.96 -2.21 -9.31
C PHE A 361 -12.66 -2.87 -7.97
N SER A 362 -11.70 -3.79 -7.95
CA SER A 362 -11.06 -4.22 -6.71
C SER A 362 -10.10 -3.13 -6.21
N SER A 363 -9.72 -3.20 -4.93
CA SER A 363 -8.67 -2.33 -4.37
C SER A 363 -7.35 -2.42 -5.15
N ASP A 364 -7.05 -3.62 -5.66
CA ASP A 364 -5.84 -3.86 -6.44
C ASP A 364 -5.95 -3.25 -7.85
N GLN A 365 -7.12 -3.28 -8.50
CA GLN A 365 -7.31 -2.63 -9.79
C GLN A 365 -7.24 -1.10 -9.69
N ILE A 366 -7.71 -0.51 -8.59
CA ILE A 366 -7.51 0.93 -8.33
C ILE A 366 -6.02 1.25 -8.16
N ARG A 367 -5.27 0.38 -7.46
CA ARG A 367 -3.81 0.53 -7.30
C ARG A 367 -3.07 0.37 -8.64
N GLU A 368 -3.47 -0.61 -9.45
CA GLU A 368 -2.97 -0.85 -10.80
C GLU A 368 -3.16 0.38 -11.69
N LEU A 369 -4.37 0.95 -11.68
CA LEU A 369 -4.68 2.18 -12.39
C LEU A 369 -3.83 3.35 -11.89
N ARG A 370 -3.65 3.50 -10.57
CA ARG A 370 -2.79 4.54 -10.00
C ARG A 370 -1.36 4.44 -10.50
N TYR A 371 -0.75 3.25 -10.49
CA TYR A 371 0.63 3.10 -11.00
C TYR A 371 0.72 3.30 -12.51
N ALA A 372 -0.26 2.82 -13.27
CA ALA A 372 -0.33 3.07 -14.70
C ALA A 372 -0.39 4.57 -15.01
N SER A 373 -1.20 5.33 -14.27
CA SER A 373 -1.28 6.79 -14.38
C SER A 373 -0.03 7.51 -13.89
N LEU A 374 0.67 7.03 -12.87
CA LEU A 374 1.95 7.64 -12.48
C LEU A 374 3.03 7.42 -13.54
N LEU A 375 3.02 6.28 -14.21
CA LEU A 375 4.08 5.85 -15.12
C LEU A 375 3.77 6.04 -16.61
N HIS A 376 2.59 6.56 -16.97
CA HIS A 376 2.13 6.67 -18.36
C HIS A 376 3.13 7.41 -19.27
N ASP A 377 3.77 8.44 -18.72
CA ASP A 377 4.70 9.32 -19.41
C ASP A 377 6.18 8.96 -19.21
N PHE A 378 6.48 7.86 -18.52
CA PHE A 378 7.87 7.48 -18.19
C PHE A 378 8.77 7.38 -19.43
N GLY A 379 8.21 6.93 -20.55
CA GLY A 379 8.90 6.77 -21.84
C GLY A 379 9.38 8.08 -22.48
N LYS A 380 9.00 9.25 -21.96
CA LYS A 380 9.62 10.54 -22.33
C LYS A 380 11.13 10.52 -22.11
N VAL A 381 11.64 9.62 -21.27
CA VAL A 381 13.08 9.37 -21.12
C VAL A 381 13.78 9.07 -22.46
N GLY A 382 13.10 8.38 -23.38
CA GLY A 382 13.63 8.00 -24.70
C GLY A 382 13.46 9.06 -25.79
N VAL A 383 12.83 10.20 -25.47
CA VAL A 383 12.67 11.31 -26.41
C VAL A 383 13.90 12.23 -26.34
N ARG A 384 14.37 12.70 -27.51
CA ARG A 384 15.48 13.65 -27.58
C ARG A 384 15.10 14.96 -26.90
N GLU A 385 16.04 15.53 -26.16
CA GLU A 385 15.81 16.74 -25.36
C GLU A 385 15.40 17.95 -26.23
N ASP A 386 16.07 18.16 -27.38
CA ASP A 386 15.78 19.25 -28.30
C ASP A 386 14.38 19.21 -28.92
N VAL A 387 13.75 18.03 -28.93
CA VAL A 387 12.35 17.84 -29.33
C VAL A 387 11.40 17.96 -28.14
N LEU A 388 11.78 17.37 -26.99
CA LEU A 388 10.97 17.36 -25.77
C LEU A 388 10.71 18.77 -25.22
N VAL A 389 11.73 19.63 -25.19
CA VAL A 389 11.62 21.00 -24.65
C VAL A 389 11.37 22.07 -25.72
N LYS A 390 10.95 21.67 -26.93
CA LYS A 390 10.85 22.55 -28.09
C LYS A 390 9.70 23.56 -27.99
N ALA A 391 10.00 24.76 -27.48
CA ALA A 391 9.01 25.82 -27.26
C ALA A 391 8.58 26.57 -28.54
N LYS A 392 9.49 26.81 -29.49
CA LYS A 392 9.23 27.55 -30.74
C LYS A 392 9.42 26.65 -31.96
N LYS A 393 8.93 27.08 -33.15
CA LYS A 393 9.03 26.27 -34.37
C LYS A 393 10.49 26.04 -34.78
N LEU A 394 11.29 27.10 -34.74
CA LEU A 394 12.74 27.04 -34.95
C LEU A 394 13.48 26.77 -33.63
N PRO A 395 14.63 26.07 -33.69
CA PRO A 395 15.52 25.95 -32.54
C PRO A 395 16.07 27.34 -32.13
N PRO A 396 16.58 27.51 -30.89
CA PRO A 396 17.06 28.81 -30.39
C PRO A 396 18.05 29.52 -31.31
N VAL A 397 18.96 28.77 -31.95
CA VAL A 397 19.96 29.30 -32.88
C VAL A 397 19.37 29.64 -34.25
N GLY A 398 18.22 29.05 -34.63
CA GLY A 398 17.64 29.19 -35.97
C GLY A 398 17.21 30.62 -36.30
N LEU A 399 16.47 31.27 -35.40
CA LEU A 399 16.05 32.66 -35.63
C LEU A 399 17.24 33.63 -35.65
N GLU A 400 18.26 33.37 -34.84
CA GLU A 400 19.48 34.20 -34.83
C GLU A 400 20.27 34.06 -36.13
N LEU A 401 20.37 32.83 -36.67
CA LEU A 401 21.00 32.61 -37.98
C LEU A 401 20.27 33.37 -39.10
N ILE A 402 18.93 33.39 -39.07
CA ILE A 402 18.12 34.17 -40.03
C ILE A 402 18.39 35.67 -39.87
N ARG A 403 18.46 36.19 -38.64
CA ARG A 403 18.82 37.59 -38.38
C ARG A 403 20.19 37.95 -38.94
N GLN A 404 21.19 37.10 -38.69
CA GLN A 404 22.54 37.30 -39.23
C GLN A 404 22.55 37.29 -40.76
N ARG A 405 21.81 36.35 -41.39
CA ARG A 405 21.67 36.29 -42.85
C ARG A 405 21.02 37.56 -43.40
N SER A 406 19.98 38.08 -42.76
CA SER A 406 19.37 39.36 -43.11
C SER A 406 20.34 40.52 -43.00
N GLU A 407 21.12 40.61 -41.92
CA GLU A 407 22.10 41.69 -41.76
C GLU A 407 23.21 41.62 -42.81
N ILE A 408 23.72 40.43 -43.12
CA ILE A 408 24.69 40.23 -44.21
C ILE A 408 24.11 40.69 -45.56
N LEU A 409 22.86 40.31 -45.85
CA LEU A 409 22.15 40.73 -47.06
C LEU A 409 22.02 42.26 -47.16
N LYS A 410 21.62 42.92 -46.07
CA LYS A 410 21.52 44.39 -46.01
C LYS A 410 22.87 45.05 -46.30
N ARG A 411 23.95 44.59 -45.67
CA ARG A 411 25.31 45.10 -45.93
C ARG A 411 25.76 44.84 -47.36
N GLY A 412 25.44 43.67 -47.91
CA GLY A 412 25.72 43.34 -49.31
C GLY A 412 24.98 44.25 -50.30
N LEU A 413 23.73 44.62 -50.00
CA LEU A 413 22.96 45.60 -50.79
C LEU A 413 23.53 47.01 -50.68
N GLU A 414 23.84 47.48 -49.46
CA GLU A 414 24.51 48.78 -49.26
C GLU A 414 25.80 48.88 -50.09
N LEU A 415 26.65 47.84 -50.04
CA LEU A 415 27.89 47.76 -50.83
C LEU A 415 27.62 47.78 -52.34
N LYS A 416 26.58 47.08 -52.81
CA LYS A 416 26.19 47.07 -54.23
C LYS A 416 25.86 48.48 -54.72
N PHE A 417 25.03 49.21 -54.00
CA PHE A 417 24.61 50.56 -54.38
C PHE A 417 25.75 51.58 -54.21
N LEU A 418 26.59 51.45 -53.20
CA LEU A 418 27.81 52.26 -53.05
C LEU A 418 28.78 52.05 -54.21
N ARG A 419 29.02 50.80 -54.65
CA ARG A 419 29.82 50.51 -55.84
C ARG A 419 29.20 51.09 -57.11
N LYS A 420 27.88 50.97 -57.29
CA LYS A 420 27.14 51.55 -58.42
C LYS A 420 27.33 53.08 -58.49
N LYS A 421 27.26 53.76 -57.35
CA LYS A 421 27.52 55.20 -57.22
C LYS A 421 28.97 55.56 -57.54
N LEU A 422 29.94 54.82 -56.99
CA LEU A 422 31.36 55.04 -57.23
C LEU A 422 31.73 54.84 -58.71
N ASP A 423 31.25 53.76 -59.34
CA ASP A 423 31.43 53.50 -60.77
C ASP A 423 30.86 54.64 -61.63
N ALA A 424 29.68 55.15 -61.28
CA ALA A 424 29.06 56.27 -62.00
C ALA A 424 29.86 57.57 -61.87
N LEU A 425 30.46 57.84 -60.71
CA LEU A 425 31.36 58.99 -60.50
C LEU A 425 32.68 58.83 -61.27
N LEU A 426 33.24 57.63 -61.33
CA LEU A 426 34.51 57.36 -62.01
C LEU A 426 34.37 57.40 -63.55
N ARG A 427 33.19 57.10 -64.10
CA ARG A 427 32.97 56.97 -65.56
C ARG A 427 32.24 58.15 -66.23
N GLY A 428 31.68 59.10 -65.48
CA GLY A 428 30.77 60.13 -66.02
C GLY A 428 31.08 61.58 -65.60
N SER A 429 30.36 62.54 -66.19
CA SER A 429 30.31 63.92 -65.69
C SER A 429 29.46 64.00 -64.42
N ARG A 430 29.72 64.99 -63.55
CA ARG A 430 28.93 65.23 -62.32
C ARG A 430 27.48 65.65 -62.59
N GLU A 431 27.15 65.95 -63.85
CA GLU A 431 25.82 66.39 -64.27
C GLU A 431 24.80 65.25 -64.10
N GLY A 432 23.70 65.53 -63.40
CA GLY A 432 22.65 64.54 -63.12
C GLY A 432 23.08 63.35 -62.25
N PHE A 433 24.26 63.39 -61.59
CA PHE A 433 24.66 62.34 -60.64
C PHE A 433 23.77 62.34 -59.40
N GLN A 434 23.46 63.51 -58.84
CA GLN A 434 22.66 63.61 -57.62
C GLN A 434 21.28 62.96 -57.78
N ALA A 435 20.57 63.27 -58.87
CA ALA A 435 19.26 62.66 -59.14
C ALA A 435 19.33 61.13 -59.22
N ARG A 436 20.34 60.58 -59.91
CA ARG A 436 20.57 59.13 -59.98
C ARG A 436 20.95 58.52 -58.62
N ALA A 437 21.74 59.24 -57.83
CA ALA A 437 22.12 58.80 -56.49
C ALA A 437 20.92 58.74 -55.55
N ASP A 438 20.02 59.72 -55.63
CA ASP A 438 18.77 59.77 -54.86
C ASP A 438 17.81 58.64 -55.28
N GLU A 439 17.69 58.35 -56.59
CA GLU A 439 16.92 57.20 -57.10
C GLU A 439 17.46 55.87 -56.55
N TRP A 440 18.78 55.70 -56.53
CA TRP A 440 19.42 54.50 -55.98
C TRP A 440 19.30 54.38 -54.46
N ASP A 441 19.32 55.49 -53.73
CA ASP A 441 19.05 55.48 -52.29
C ASP A 441 17.60 55.11 -51.98
N ALA A 442 16.65 55.60 -52.78
CA ALA A 442 15.24 55.21 -52.64
C ALA A 442 15.03 53.71 -52.96
N GLU A 443 15.71 53.18 -53.98
CA GLU A 443 15.69 51.75 -54.33
C GLU A 443 16.28 50.90 -53.20
N LEU A 444 17.44 51.28 -52.66
CA LEU A 444 18.06 50.61 -51.51
C LEU A 444 17.14 50.66 -50.28
N ALA A 445 16.59 51.82 -49.94
CA ALA A 445 15.70 51.98 -48.80
C ALA A 445 14.47 51.06 -48.90
N THR A 446 13.91 50.91 -50.10
CA THR A 446 12.79 49.99 -50.36
C THR A 446 13.19 48.53 -50.11
N LEU A 447 14.35 48.10 -50.60
CA LEU A 447 14.84 46.73 -50.40
C LEU A 447 15.18 46.43 -48.93
N LEU A 448 15.77 47.39 -48.22
CA LEU A 448 16.07 47.25 -46.79
C LEU A 448 14.78 47.14 -45.97
N ALA A 449 13.78 47.96 -46.28
CA ALA A 449 12.46 47.89 -45.64
C ALA A 449 11.76 46.54 -45.90
N GLU A 450 11.84 46.03 -47.14
CA GLU A 450 11.31 44.71 -47.50
C GLU A 450 11.96 43.59 -46.66
N ILE A 451 13.28 43.63 -46.47
CA ILE A 451 14.00 42.65 -45.62
C ILE A 451 13.52 42.75 -44.15
N ASP A 452 13.32 43.96 -43.64
CA ASP A 452 12.84 44.16 -42.26
C ASP A 452 11.41 43.66 -42.05
N GLU A 453 10.53 43.86 -43.04
CA GLU A 453 9.17 43.31 -43.01
C GLU A 453 9.17 41.79 -43.04
N HIS A 454 9.97 41.18 -43.93
CA HIS A 454 10.14 39.73 -43.99
C HIS A 454 10.67 39.15 -42.68
N LEU A 455 11.65 39.80 -42.05
CA LEU A 455 12.20 39.35 -40.77
C LEU A 455 11.17 39.42 -39.63
N LYS A 456 10.32 40.47 -39.61
CA LYS A 456 9.19 40.56 -38.66
C LYS A 456 8.18 39.44 -38.87
N ALA A 457 7.83 39.14 -40.12
CA ALA A 457 6.91 38.06 -40.45
C ALA A 457 7.47 36.69 -40.01
N VAL A 458 8.76 36.44 -40.25
CA VAL A 458 9.45 35.21 -39.79
C VAL A 458 9.46 35.11 -38.26
N ALA A 459 9.78 36.19 -37.56
CA ALA A 459 9.77 36.20 -36.10
C ALA A 459 8.38 35.93 -35.53
N ALA A 460 7.32 36.49 -36.14
CA ALA A 460 5.93 36.22 -35.75
C ALA A 460 5.52 34.78 -36.05
N ALA A 461 5.89 34.23 -37.22
CA ALA A 461 5.57 32.86 -37.61
C ALA A 461 6.28 31.79 -36.75
N ASN A 462 7.39 32.15 -36.09
CA ASN A 462 8.13 31.26 -35.20
C ASN A 462 7.39 30.94 -33.88
N GLU A 463 6.39 31.76 -33.51
CA GLU A 463 5.59 31.52 -32.32
C GLU A 463 4.62 30.33 -32.54
N PRO A 464 4.39 29.48 -31.51
CA PRO A 464 3.58 28.26 -31.61
C PRO A 464 2.07 28.55 -31.57
N THR A 465 1.59 29.44 -32.44
CA THR A 465 0.18 29.81 -32.56
C THR A 465 -0.49 29.15 -33.76
N VAL A 466 -1.82 29.21 -33.83
CA VAL A 466 -2.55 28.76 -35.02
C VAL A 466 -2.21 29.73 -36.16
N LEU A 467 -1.52 29.23 -37.18
CA LEU A 467 -1.06 30.03 -38.29
C LEU A 467 -2.13 30.05 -39.40
N PRO A 468 -2.62 31.23 -39.84
CA PRO A 468 -3.53 31.33 -40.97
C PRO A 468 -2.87 30.82 -42.27
N ALA A 469 -3.68 30.24 -43.17
CA ALA A 469 -3.19 29.70 -44.44
C ALA A 469 -2.49 30.77 -45.30
N GLU A 470 -2.99 32.01 -45.27
CA GLU A 470 -2.38 33.16 -45.94
C GLU A 470 -0.99 33.48 -45.38
N THR A 471 -0.83 33.49 -44.05
CA THR A 471 0.46 33.72 -43.41
C THR A 471 1.46 32.62 -43.75
N ALA A 472 1.03 31.35 -43.76
CA ALA A 472 1.86 30.23 -44.18
C ALA A 472 2.31 30.34 -45.65
N ALA A 473 1.40 30.76 -46.55
CA ALA A 473 1.74 31.03 -47.94
C ALA A 473 2.72 32.21 -48.06
N GLY A 474 2.55 33.26 -47.25
CA GLY A 474 3.46 34.39 -47.16
C GLY A 474 4.88 33.98 -46.78
N ILE A 475 5.04 33.14 -45.75
CA ILE A 475 6.35 32.60 -45.35
C ILE A 475 7.01 31.81 -46.49
N ARG A 476 6.26 30.96 -47.19
CA ARG A 476 6.78 30.26 -48.38
C ARG A 476 7.18 31.20 -49.51
N SER A 477 6.46 32.31 -49.69
CA SER A 477 6.84 33.35 -50.65
C SER A 477 8.15 34.05 -50.28
N ILE A 478 8.40 34.30 -48.98
CA ILE A 478 9.65 34.91 -48.49
C ILE A 478 10.85 34.00 -48.83
N ALA A 479 10.69 32.67 -48.72
CA ALA A 479 11.74 31.73 -49.12
C ALA A 479 12.06 31.76 -50.62
N GLY A 480 11.12 32.18 -51.46
CA GLY A 480 11.33 32.36 -52.90
C GLY A 480 11.90 33.72 -53.29
N ARG A 481 11.94 34.70 -52.37
CA ARG A 481 12.37 36.06 -52.66
C ARG A 481 13.88 36.21 -52.52
N ALA A 482 14.57 36.17 -53.66
CA ALA A 482 16.01 36.38 -53.74
C ALA A 482 16.38 37.88 -53.82
N PHE A 483 17.39 38.27 -53.05
CA PHE A 483 18.05 39.57 -53.08
C PHE A 483 19.44 39.40 -53.71
N VAL A 484 19.75 40.23 -54.71
CA VAL A 484 21.03 40.19 -55.42
C VAL A 484 21.94 41.27 -54.86
N ASP A 485 23.02 40.86 -54.20
CA ASP A 485 23.94 41.73 -53.50
C ASP A 485 25.13 42.19 -54.39
N HIS A 486 26.20 42.71 -53.79
CA HIS A 486 27.41 43.16 -54.48
C HIS A 486 28.23 42.07 -55.19
N THR A 487 28.00 40.79 -54.89
CA THR A 487 28.67 39.64 -55.54
C THR A 487 27.95 39.21 -56.82
N GLY A 488 26.67 39.56 -56.96
CA GLY A 488 25.82 39.16 -58.09
C GLY A 488 25.03 37.87 -57.84
N ASP A 489 25.28 37.18 -56.73
CA ASP A 489 24.53 35.98 -56.35
C ASP A 489 23.21 36.35 -55.66
N GLY A 490 22.14 35.63 -56.03
CA GLY A 490 20.83 35.76 -55.41
C GLY A 490 20.77 34.98 -54.10
N GLN A 491 20.50 35.67 -52.99
CA GLN A 491 20.38 35.06 -51.67
C GLN A 491 19.00 35.35 -51.06
N THR A 492 18.45 34.39 -50.31
CA THR A 492 17.15 34.50 -49.65
C THR A 492 17.32 34.72 -48.15
N ILE A 493 16.33 35.33 -47.51
CA ILE A 493 16.35 35.57 -46.05
C ILE A 493 16.21 34.24 -45.29
N ILE A 494 15.35 33.35 -45.78
CA ILE A 494 15.13 32.01 -45.22
C ILE A 494 15.31 30.93 -46.28
N THR A 495 15.67 29.72 -45.84
CA THR A 495 15.74 28.54 -46.71
C THR A 495 14.36 27.91 -46.92
N PRO A 496 14.18 27.04 -47.93
CA PRO A 496 12.96 26.25 -48.09
C PRO A 496 12.62 25.42 -46.84
N ASP A 497 13.61 24.77 -46.23
CA ASP A 497 13.42 23.95 -45.02
C ASP A 497 12.98 24.79 -43.81
N GLU A 498 13.58 25.98 -43.62
CA GLU A 498 13.17 26.93 -42.57
C GLU A 498 11.72 27.40 -42.79
N ALA A 499 11.33 27.61 -44.06
CA ALA A 499 9.97 28.01 -44.40
C ALA A 499 8.95 26.89 -44.15
N ASP A 500 9.29 25.63 -44.40
CA ASP A 500 8.43 24.49 -44.09
C ASP A 500 8.20 24.37 -42.57
N ILE A 501 9.25 24.56 -41.76
CA ILE A 501 9.14 24.59 -40.30
C ILE A 501 8.29 25.78 -39.82
N LEU A 502 8.53 26.99 -40.34
CA LEU A 502 7.78 28.19 -39.95
C LEU A 502 6.31 28.14 -40.39
N SER A 503 6.00 27.38 -41.44
CA SER A 503 4.66 27.22 -42.00
C SER A 503 3.82 26.15 -41.33
N ILE A 504 4.30 25.52 -40.25
CA ILE A 504 3.52 24.54 -39.46
C ILE A 504 2.21 25.19 -38.98
N PRO A 505 1.03 24.62 -39.28
CA PRO A 505 -0.26 25.26 -39.00
C PRO A 505 -0.60 25.37 -37.51
N ARG A 506 -0.20 24.38 -36.70
CA ARG A 506 -0.48 24.30 -35.26
C ARG A 506 0.71 23.69 -34.53
N GLY A 507 1.13 24.32 -33.43
CA GLY A 507 2.24 23.85 -32.60
C GLY A 507 3.62 24.19 -33.16
N SER A 508 4.65 23.61 -32.54
CA SER A 508 6.08 23.84 -32.84
C SER A 508 6.78 22.66 -33.53
N LEU A 509 6.14 21.49 -33.55
CA LEU A 509 6.78 20.23 -33.93
C LEU A 509 6.53 19.92 -35.41
N THR A 510 7.60 19.53 -36.11
CA THR A 510 7.52 18.89 -37.43
C THR A 510 6.85 17.52 -37.32
N ARG A 511 6.49 16.92 -38.46
CA ARG A 511 5.87 15.59 -38.49
C ARG A 511 6.75 14.50 -37.85
N ASP A 512 8.06 14.56 -38.07
CA ASP A 512 8.97 13.54 -37.53
C ASP A 512 9.28 13.78 -36.05
N GLU A 513 9.40 15.04 -35.63
CA GLU A 513 9.46 15.40 -34.20
C GLU A 513 8.20 14.95 -33.45
N PHE A 514 7.02 15.14 -34.05
CA PHE A 514 5.75 14.70 -33.47
C PHE A 514 5.70 13.18 -33.32
N LYS A 515 6.09 12.41 -34.35
CA LYS A 515 6.20 10.94 -34.24
C LYS A 515 7.17 10.53 -33.14
N GLN A 516 8.27 11.26 -32.98
CA GLN A 516 9.24 10.96 -31.93
C GLN A 516 8.64 11.18 -30.53
N ILE A 517 7.84 12.22 -30.34
CA ILE A 517 7.08 12.42 -29.10
C ILE A 517 6.09 11.28 -28.90
N GLN A 518 5.32 10.88 -29.92
CA GLN A 518 4.36 9.77 -29.81
C GLN A 518 5.00 8.44 -29.41
N SER A 519 6.27 8.21 -29.78
CA SER A 519 7.02 7.02 -29.38
C SER A 519 7.22 6.89 -27.87
N HIS A 520 7.00 7.94 -27.06
CA HIS A 520 7.10 7.84 -25.60
C HIS A 520 6.19 6.74 -25.05
N VAL A 521 5.00 6.55 -25.63
CA VAL A 521 4.06 5.52 -25.20
C VAL A 521 4.62 4.11 -25.39
N LEU A 522 5.35 3.90 -26.50
CA LEU A 522 6.03 2.64 -26.78
C LEU A 522 7.22 2.44 -25.84
N TYR A 523 8.01 3.49 -25.59
CA TYR A 523 9.11 3.44 -24.62
C TYR A 523 8.61 3.18 -23.19
N THR A 524 7.48 3.78 -22.79
CA THR A 524 6.80 3.48 -21.52
C THR A 524 6.47 1.99 -21.47
N TYR A 525 5.79 1.46 -22.48
CA TYR A 525 5.41 0.05 -22.51
C TYR A 525 6.61 -0.90 -22.42
N GLU A 526 7.65 -0.68 -23.24
CA GLU A 526 8.85 -1.52 -23.27
C GLU A 526 9.64 -1.47 -21.96
N PHE A 527 9.65 -0.32 -21.29
CA PHE A 527 10.24 -0.21 -19.96
C PHE A 527 9.41 -0.97 -18.92
N LEU A 528 8.10 -0.68 -18.84
CA LEU A 528 7.23 -1.26 -17.82
C LEU A 528 7.10 -2.77 -17.96
N LYS A 529 7.16 -3.33 -19.18
CA LYS A 529 7.13 -4.78 -19.41
C LYS A 529 8.32 -5.53 -18.82
N ARG A 530 9.43 -4.84 -18.52
CA ARG A 530 10.62 -5.45 -17.88
C ARG A 530 10.50 -5.56 -16.36
N ILE A 531 9.56 -4.82 -15.76
CA ILE A 531 9.32 -4.88 -14.32
C ILE A 531 8.57 -6.18 -14.00
N PRO A 532 9.00 -6.98 -13.02
CA PRO A 532 8.33 -8.20 -12.62
C PRO A 532 7.06 -7.89 -11.80
N TRP A 533 6.01 -7.44 -12.48
CA TRP A 533 4.72 -7.12 -11.85
C TRP A 533 4.13 -8.34 -11.15
N THR A 534 3.50 -8.11 -10.00
CA THR A 534 2.65 -9.13 -9.38
C THR A 534 1.42 -9.38 -10.24
N LYS A 535 0.70 -10.47 -9.99
CA LYS A 535 -0.51 -10.84 -10.75
C LYS A 535 -1.54 -9.71 -10.75
N GLU A 536 -1.62 -8.97 -9.66
CA GLU A 536 -2.56 -7.88 -9.39
C GLU A 536 -2.23 -6.58 -10.13
N LEU A 537 -0.98 -6.40 -10.59
CA LEU A 537 -0.49 -5.18 -11.24
C LEU A 537 0.00 -5.43 -12.68
N ARG A 538 -0.34 -6.58 -13.26
CA ARG A 538 0.21 -7.03 -14.53
C ARG A 538 -0.24 -6.20 -15.74
N GLU A 539 -1.37 -5.51 -15.64
CA GLU A 539 -1.92 -4.69 -16.73
C GLU A 539 -1.39 -3.26 -16.70
N VAL A 540 -0.56 -2.88 -15.71
CA VAL A 540 0.09 -1.54 -15.66
C VAL A 540 0.69 -1.14 -17.01
N PRO A 541 1.51 -1.97 -17.70
CA PRO A 541 2.07 -1.61 -19.00
C PRO A 541 0.99 -1.38 -20.06
N THR A 542 -0.03 -2.24 -20.13
CA THR A 542 -1.12 -2.15 -21.11
C THR A 542 -1.94 -0.88 -20.90
N ILE A 543 -2.31 -0.60 -19.66
CA ILE A 543 -3.12 0.57 -19.30
C ILE A 543 -2.35 1.85 -19.63
N ALA A 544 -1.09 1.94 -19.21
CA ALA A 544 -0.19 3.06 -19.48
C ALA A 544 0.02 3.27 -20.99
N ARG A 545 0.17 2.19 -21.77
CA ARG A 545 0.36 2.29 -23.23
C ARG A 545 -0.88 2.81 -23.96
N SER A 546 -2.09 2.54 -23.48
CA SER A 546 -3.30 2.86 -24.23
C SER A 546 -3.90 4.24 -23.93
N HIS A 547 -3.24 5.09 -23.13
CA HIS A 547 -3.80 6.36 -22.68
C HIS A 547 -3.97 7.42 -23.79
N HIS A 548 -3.30 7.27 -24.94
CA HIS A 548 -3.45 8.11 -26.12
C HIS A 548 -4.26 7.46 -27.25
N GLU A 549 -4.81 6.27 -27.03
CA GLU A 549 -5.79 5.68 -27.94
C GLU A 549 -7.10 6.49 -27.87
N LYS A 550 -7.82 6.57 -28.99
CA LYS A 550 -9.08 7.32 -29.12
C LYS A 550 -10.16 6.36 -29.62
N LEU A 551 -11.40 6.52 -29.15
CA LEU A 551 -12.48 5.56 -29.44
C LEU A 551 -12.77 5.41 -30.95
N ASP A 552 -12.53 6.47 -31.73
CA ASP A 552 -12.69 6.51 -33.19
C ASP A 552 -11.51 5.87 -33.97
N GLY A 553 -10.44 5.47 -33.27
CA GLY A 553 -9.23 4.90 -33.85
C GLY A 553 -8.25 5.93 -34.41
N SER A 554 -8.46 7.23 -34.16
CA SER A 554 -7.51 8.30 -34.52
C SER A 554 -6.31 8.41 -33.57
N GLY A 555 -6.37 7.71 -32.44
CA GLY A 555 -5.32 7.66 -31.43
C GLY A 555 -4.12 6.81 -31.82
N TYR A 556 -3.19 6.68 -30.87
CA TYR A 556 -1.92 5.98 -31.06
C TYR A 556 -1.54 5.23 -29.77
N PRO A 557 -0.67 4.20 -29.82
CA PRO A 557 0.17 3.76 -30.94
C PRO A 557 -0.45 2.74 -31.91
N GLU A 558 -1.55 2.07 -31.55
CA GLU A 558 -2.13 0.95 -32.32
C GLU A 558 -3.41 1.33 -33.08
N GLY A 559 -4.03 2.47 -32.76
CA GLY A 559 -5.28 2.91 -33.39
C GLY A 559 -6.48 2.04 -32.97
N ARG A 560 -6.46 1.59 -31.71
CA ARG A 560 -7.51 0.74 -31.12
C ARG A 560 -8.84 1.48 -31.09
N ARG A 561 -9.95 0.75 -31.15
CA ARG A 561 -11.30 1.34 -31.21
C ARG A 561 -12.19 0.88 -30.07
N GLY A 562 -13.04 1.78 -29.59
CA GLY A 562 -14.13 1.46 -28.67
C GLY A 562 -13.68 0.60 -27.47
N ALA A 563 -14.20 -0.62 -27.39
CA ALA A 563 -13.97 -1.56 -26.29
C ALA A 563 -12.59 -2.24 -26.30
N GLU A 564 -11.79 -2.10 -27.36
CA GLU A 564 -10.40 -2.60 -27.40
C GLU A 564 -9.46 -1.79 -26.49
N ILE A 565 -9.89 -0.58 -26.11
CA ILE A 565 -9.18 0.31 -25.20
C ILE A 565 -9.65 -0.01 -23.77
N PRO A 566 -8.72 -0.39 -22.86
CA PRO A 566 -9.08 -0.65 -21.47
C PRO A 566 -9.89 0.50 -20.85
N LEU A 567 -10.92 0.18 -20.05
CA LEU A 567 -11.71 1.19 -19.36
C LEU A 567 -10.83 2.14 -18.53
N GLN A 568 -9.85 1.58 -17.84
CA GLN A 568 -8.83 2.30 -17.09
C GLN A 568 -8.07 3.32 -17.95
N SER A 569 -7.68 2.94 -19.17
CA SER A 569 -7.00 3.86 -20.10
C SER A 569 -7.92 4.97 -20.57
N ARG A 570 -9.20 4.66 -20.86
CA ARG A 570 -10.20 5.67 -21.25
C ARG A 570 -10.43 6.71 -20.14
N MET A 571 -10.45 6.28 -18.89
CA MET A 571 -10.50 7.17 -17.72
C MET A 571 -9.27 8.07 -17.65
N MET A 572 -8.09 7.48 -17.80
CA MET A 572 -6.83 8.21 -17.78
C MET A 572 -6.70 9.20 -18.94
N THR A 573 -7.19 8.88 -20.15
CA THR A 573 -7.20 9.80 -21.30
C THR A 573 -7.95 11.09 -20.98
N VAL A 574 -9.10 11.01 -20.30
CA VAL A 574 -9.88 12.19 -19.90
C VAL A 574 -9.10 13.02 -18.88
N SER A 575 -8.56 12.38 -17.84
CA SER A 575 -7.76 13.04 -16.80
C SER A 575 -6.49 13.71 -17.35
N ASP A 576 -5.78 13.02 -18.25
CA ASP A 576 -4.56 13.50 -18.89
C ASP A 576 -4.81 14.75 -19.74
N ILE A 577 -5.80 14.68 -20.65
CA ILE A 577 -6.18 15.83 -21.49
C ILE A 577 -6.61 17.01 -20.61
N PHE A 578 -7.41 16.76 -19.57
CA PHE A 578 -7.85 17.81 -18.66
C PHE A 578 -6.66 18.48 -17.97
N ASP A 579 -5.79 17.72 -17.29
CA ASP A 579 -4.64 18.29 -16.58
C ASP A 579 -3.70 19.02 -17.54
N ALA A 580 -3.44 18.45 -18.73
CA ALA A 580 -2.60 19.07 -19.74
C ALA A 580 -3.14 20.42 -20.27
N LEU A 581 -4.44 20.69 -20.14
CA LEU A 581 -5.06 21.97 -20.52
C LEU A 581 -5.08 22.96 -19.34
N THR A 582 -5.35 22.50 -18.12
CA THR A 582 -5.57 23.36 -16.95
C THR A 582 -4.33 23.65 -16.12
N ALA A 583 -3.24 22.89 -16.29
CA ALA A 583 -2.02 23.06 -15.52
C ALA A 583 -1.41 24.48 -15.68
N SER A 584 -1.27 25.19 -14.57
CA SER A 584 -0.84 26.59 -14.51
C SER A 584 0.66 26.81 -14.37
N ASP A 585 1.42 25.74 -14.19
CA ASP A 585 2.86 25.71 -13.94
C ASP A 585 3.71 25.68 -15.22
N ARG A 586 3.08 25.81 -16.40
CA ARG A 586 3.78 25.82 -17.70
C ARG A 586 4.42 27.19 -17.98
N PRO A 587 5.76 27.29 -18.16
CA PRO A 587 6.46 28.58 -18.33
C PRO A 587 6.04 29.41 -19.55
N TYR A 588 5.43 28.77 -20.55
CA TYR A 588 5.18 29.37 -21.89
C TYR A 588 3.70 29.37 -22.31
N LYS A 589 2.77 28.92 -21.46
CA LYS A 589 1.35 28.85 -21.79
C LYS A 589 0.49 29.20 -20.58
N ALA A 590 -0.35 30.22 -20.70
CA ALA A 590 -1.33 30.54 -19.67
C ALA A 590 -2.30 29.35 -19.50
N ALA A 591 -2.63 29.00 -18.26
CA ALA A 591 -3.60 27.97 -17.95
C ALA A 591 -4.91 28.23 -18.69
N VAL A 592 -5.47 27.20 -19.31
CA VAL A 592 -6.82 27.30 -19.89
C VAL A 592 -7.82 27.29 -18.73
N PRO A 593 -8.77 28.22 -18.67
CA PRO A 593 -9.85 28.17 -17.67
C PRO A 593 -10.59 26.85 -17.75
N VAL A 594 -11.01 26.29 -16.60
CA VAL A 594 -11.68 24.99 -16.51
C VAL A 594 -12.83 24.87 -17.49
N ASP A 595 -13.71 25.87 -17.58
CA ASP A 595 -14.85 25.88 -18.51
C ASP A 595 -14.41 25.68 -19.97
N ARG A 596 -13.28 26.28 -20.37
CA ARG A 596 -12.74 26.14 -21.72
C ARG A 596 -12.06 24.79 -21.92
N ALA A 597 -11.46 24.20 -20.89
CA ALA A 597 -10.94 22.83 -20.96
C ALA A 597 -12.09 21.81 -21.13
N LEU A 598 -13.20 22.01 -20.42
CA LEU A 598 -14.41 21.20 -20.56
C LEU A 598 -15.06 21.37 -21.94
N ASP A 599 -15.10 22.59 -22.50
CA ASP A 599 -15.54 22.83 -23.89
C ASP A 599 -14.72 22.01 -24.90
N ILE A 600 -13.39 21.94 -24.71
CA ILE A 600 -12.50 21.17 -25.58
C ILE A 600 -12.78 19.67 -25.45
N LEU A 601 -12.94 19.16 -24.22
CA LEU A 601 -13.31 17.76 -24.00
C LEU A 601 -14.67 17.43 -24.62
N ASP A 602 -15.68 18.28 -24.50
CA ASP A 602 -16.99 18.04 -25.12
C ASP A 602 -16.91 18.05 -26.67
N GLN A 603 -16.00 18.84 -27.26
CA GLN A 603 -15.74 18.77 -28.70
C GLN A 603 -15.11 17.42 -29.10
N GLU A 604 -14.14 16.92 -28.34
CA GLU A 604 -13.55 15.58 -28.55
C GLU A 604 -14.59 14.48 -28.39
N ARG A 605 -15.50 14.60 -27.42
CA ARG A 605 -16.62 13.68 -27.23
C ARG A 605 -17.57 13.69 -28.42
N LYS A 606 -17.95 14.87 -28.92
CA LYS A 606 -18.81 15.03 -30.11
C LYS A 606 -18.16 14.46 -31.37
N ALA A 607 -16.83 14.51 -31.47
CA ALA A 607 -16.07 13.87 -32.54
C ALA A 607 -16.00 12.33 -32.39
N GLY A 608 -16.41 11.77 -31.26
CA GLY A 608 -16.34 10.34 -30.97
C GLY A 608 -14.95 9.88 -30.54
N ALA A 609 -14.06 10.79 -30.15
CA ALA A 609 -12.67 10.47 -29.81
C ALA A 609 -12.51 10.01 -28.35
N ILE A 610 -13.34 10.51 -27.43
CA ILE A 610 -13.31 10.15 -25.99
C ILE A 610 -14.66 9.59 -25.51
N ASP A 611 -14.61 8.84 -24.42
CA ASP A 611 -15.77 8.17 -23.83
C ASP A 611 -16.74 9.16 -23.19
N ALA A 612 -17.99 9.15 -23.67
CA ALA A 612 -19.03 10.06 -23.24
C ALA A 612 -19.47 9.83 -21.80
N ASP A 613 -19.59 8.57 -21.39
CA ASP A 613 -20.07 8.18 -20.07
C ASP A 613 -19.04 8.54 -19.00
N ILE A 614 -17.77 8.35 -19.33
CA ILE A 614 -16.64 8.74 -18.48
C ILE A 614 -16.54 10.26 -18.35
N LEU A 615 -16.69 11.00 -19.46
CA LEU A 615 -16.64 12.47 -19.41
C LEU A 615 -17.81 13.04 -18.59
N GLU A 616 -19.01 12.50 -18.75
CA GLU A 616 -20.18 12.92 -17.97
C GLU A 616 -19.93 12.75 -16.47
N LEU A 617 -19.44 11.58 -16.07
CA LEU A 617 -19.07 11.33 -14.67
C LEU A 617 -17.95 12.26 -14.19
N PHE A 618 -16.95 12.53 -15.02
CA PHE A 618 -15.84 13.43 -14.69
C PHE A 618 -16.34 14.87 -14.43
N VAL A 619 -17.29 15.35 -15.24
CA VAL A 619 -17.91 16.67 -15.08
C VAL A 619 -18.83 16.74 -13.85
N GLU A 620 -19.59 15.67 -13.57
CA GLU A 620 -20.44 15.58 -12.38
C GLU A 620 -19.61 15.55 -11.08
N LEU A 621 -18.55 14.73 -11.07
CA LEU A 621 -17.67 14.54 -9.91
C LEU A 621 -16.85 15.79 -9.58
N LYS A 622 -16.46 16.58 -10.59
CA LYS A 622 -15.54 17.72 -10.48
C LYS A 622 -14.28 17.40 -9.67
N PRO A 623 -13.51 16.37 -10.04
CA PRO A 623 -12.40 15.88 -9.23
C PRO A 623 -11.29 16.92 -8.99
N TRP A 624 -11.21 17.97 -9.82
CA TRP A 624 -10.29 19.10 -9.65
C TRP A 624 -10.66 20.05 -8.49
N GLU A 625 -11.88 19.98 -7.96
CA GLU A 625 -12.32 20.74 -6.77
C GLU A 625 -12.10 19.95 -5.46
N LEU A 626 -11.84 18.65 -5.55
CA LEU A 626 -11.66 17.77 -4.39
C LEU A 626 -10.34 18.09 -3.70
N LYS A 627 -10.35 18.22 -2.37
CA LYS A 627 -9.11 18.46 -1.62
C LYS A 627 -8.23 17.21 -1.68
N PRO A 628 -6.89 17.33 -1.65
CA PRO A 628 -5.98 16.17 -1.60
C PRO A 628 -6.23 15.19 -0.44
N ARG A 629 -6.99 15.59 0.60
CA ARG A 629 -7.42 14.71 1.70
C ARG A 629 -8.63 13.84 1.37
N GLU A 630 -9.42 14.21 0.37
CA GLU A 630 -10.63 13.50 -0.09
C GLU A 630 -10.31 12.52 -1.24
N LEU A 631 -9.12 12.65 -1.83
CA LEU A 631 -8.60 11.84 -2.96
C LEU A 631 -7.63 10.72 -2.54
N LYS A 632 -7.27 10.63 -1.25
CA LYS A 632 -6.37 9.57 -0.77
C LYS A 632 -7.18 8.32 -0.43
N PRO A 633 -6.78 7.14 -0.93
CA PRO A 633 -7.04 5.90 -0.22
C PRO A 633 -6.55 6.09 1.22
N ARG A 634 -7.43 5.81 2.19
CA ARG A 634 -7.22 5.97 3.64
C ARG A 634 -5.74 5.76 4.03
N GLU A 635 -5.05 6.85 4.40
CA GLU A 635 -3.59 6.92 4.60
C GLU A 635 -3.02 5.88 5.59
N LEU A 636 -1.77 5.47 5.34
CA LEU A 636 -0.75 5.34 6.38
C LEU A 636 0.29 6.46 6.18
N LYS A 637 0.51 7.29 7.21
CA LYS A 637 1.74 8.09 7.37
C LYS A 637 2.67 7.36 8.32
N PRO A 638 3.97 7.23 7.99
CA PRO A 638 4.96 8.00 8.75
C PRO A 638 6.22 8.43 7.94
N GLY A 639 6.75 9.63 8.27
CA GLY A 639 8.10 10.09 7.91
C GLY A 639 8.16 11.06 6.73
N GLU A 640 8.50 12.32 7.01
CA GLU A 640 8.58 13.43 6.05
C GLU A 640 9.59 13.17 4.91
N LEU A 641 9.10 12.86 3.70
CA LEU A 641 9.89 13.07 2.49
C LEU A 641 9.99 14.59 2.26
N LYS A 642 11.10 15.19 2.68
CA LYS A 642 11.45 16.57 2.33
C LYS A 642 11.57 16.69 0.79
N PRO A 643 11.07 17.78 0.19
CA PRO A 643 11.30 18.04 -1.23
C PRO A 643 12.79 18.18 -1.51
N TRP A 644 13.26 17.56 -2.60
CA TRP A 644 14.63 17.68 -3.09
C TRP A 644 14.93 19.15 -3.44
N THR A 645 15.72 19.82 -2.61
CA THR A 645 16.29 21.14 -2.93
C THR A 645 17.57 20.97 -3.73
N ARG A 646 17.67 21.63 -4.89
CA ARG A 646 18.88 21.68 -5.73
C ARG A 646 20.12 21.99 -4.86
N PRO A 647 21.27 21.31 -5.05
CA PRO A 647 22.51 21.73 -4.44
C PRO A 647 22.86 23.12 -4.98
N GLY A 648 23.01 24.09 -4.08
CA GLY A 648 23.39 25.46 -4.42
C GLY A 648 24.73 25.46 -5.17
N GLY A 649 24.75 26.15 -6.30
CA GLY A 649 25.98 26.40 -7.04
C GLY A 649 26.96 27.16 -6.16
N HIS A 650 28.17 26.60 -6.03
CA HIS A 650 29.34 27.35 -5.61
C HIS A 650 29.47 28.56 -6.53
N ARG A 651 29.33 29.76 -5.94
CA ARG A 651 29.94 30.96 -6.50
C ARG A 651 31.37 30.99 -5.99
N ASP A 652 32.31 30.83 -6.92
CA ASP A 652 33.72 31.07 -6.70
C ASP A 652 33.94 32.52 -6.24
N GLY A 653 34.78 32.67 -5.23
CA GLY A 653 35.47 33.89 -4.84
C GLY A 653 36.97 33.60 -4.80
#